data_AF-A0A536CWL6-F1
#
_entry.id   AF-A0A536CWL6-F1
#
_cell.length_a   1.000
_cell.length_b   1.000
_cell.length_c   1.000
_cell.angle_alpha   90.00
_cell.angle_beta   90.00
_cell.angle_gamma   90.00
#
_symmetry.space_group_name_H-M   'P 1'
#
loop_
_entity.id
_entity.type
_entity.pdbx_description
1 polymer ?
#
loop_
_entity_poly.entity_id
_entity_poly.type
_entity_poly.pdbx_seq_one_letter_code
_entity_poly.pdbx_strand_id
1 'polypeptide(L)'
;RESRDLDVPLVARHFAYHAGWAQIMADELPDYAPVGVVGQIIPWNFPLLMLAWKVAPALAMGNTVVLKPAEFTPLTALLFAEIAETVGLPPGVFNLVTGDGETGAALVRHPGVDKIAFTGSTEVGRAIRQVTAGSGKRLSLELGGKSPFVVFDDADLDGAVEGLVDAIWFNQGQVCCAGSRLLVQESIERAFLARVRTRMAKLRVGDPLDKAIDIGAIVAPSQLERIITLVEAGRASGAEVWQPPDACPVDGWFYPPTLVTGVGPASELAQVEVFGPVLVAMSFRTPAEAVALANNTRYGLAASVWTQDIDQALDVARGIQAGTVWINSTNLFDASSGFGGYRESGFGREGGREGLVEYVRRVPRSGFRVSDSGPTPTGETVRHAQPGTQPAERGTRNAEPGPPIDRTPKLYIGGKQARPDSGYSRLVSTPSGQVIGEVGEGNRKDIRNAVEAARAALASWAATTGYNRAQILDYVAENLAARATEFATRLAQMTGAVDAENEVELSIERLFTCAAYADKFEGQVHVPPMRGAALAVPEPIGVMGVACPMQRPLLGFVSLVGPLVSMGNTVVVLPSERHPLAATDLYQVLDTSDVPPGVINIVTGSRESLSKVLAEHDDVDAVWYVGTADGRREVEAASIGNMKRTWTHLEGETAVEELPTDETLRQAIQIKNIWIPWGA
;
A
#
# COMPACT_ATOMS: atom_id res chain seq x y z
N ARG A 1 21.28 -26.48 4.30
CA ARG A 1 21.95 -25.71 3.22
C ARG A 1 21.46 -24.28 3.21
N GLU A 2 20.15 -24.07 3.03
CA GLU A 2 19.46 -22.78 3.10
C GLU A 2 19.97 -21.87 4.23
N SER A 3 19.91 -22.32 5.49
CA SER A 3 20.23 -21.43 6.61
C SER A 3 21.69 -20.94 6.63
N ARG A 4 22.63 -21.73 6.10
CA ARG A 4 24.06 -21.40 6.07
C ARG A 4 24.43 -20.55 4.86
N ASP A 5 23.80 -20.82 3.73
CA ASP A 5 24.20 -20.25 2.43
C ASP A 5 23.30 -19.04 2.03
N LEU A 6 22.13 -18.86 2.69
CA LEU A 6 21.18 -17.76 2.45
C LEU A 6 20.86 -16.96 3.73
N ASP A 7 20.19 -17.55 4.72
CA ASP A 7 19.68 -16.82 5.89
C ASP A 7 20.76 -16.06 6.65
N VAL A 8 21.76 -16.77 7.16
CA VAL A 8 22.80 -16.17 8.02
C VAL A 8 23.65 -15.15 7.25
N PRO A 9 24.08 -15.40 5.99
CA PRO A 9 24.74 -14.37 5.18
C PRO A 9 23.88 -13.13 4.96
N LEU A 10 22.58 -13.28 4.67
CA LEU A 10 21.68 -12.13 4.50
C LEU A 10 21.47 -11.38 5.82
N VAL A 11 21.38 -12.06 6.96
CA VAL A 11 21.34 -11.42 8.29
C VAL A 11 22.56 -10.51 8.47
N ALA A 12 23.76 -11.03 8.22
CA ALA A 12 24.99 -10.25 8.34
C ALA A 12 24.99 -9.05 7.37
N ARG A 13 24.55 -9.27 6.12
CA ARG A 13 24.41 -8.22 5.09
C ARG A 13 23.45 -7.11 5.53
N HIS A 14 22.31 -7.45 6.13
CA HIS A 14 21.34 -6.46 6.61
C HIS A 14 21.92 -5.59 7.72
N PHE A 15 22.56 -6.15 8.74
CA PHE A 15 23.18 -5.35 9.80
C PHE A 15 24.33 -4.50 9.27
N ALA A 16 25.21 -5.06 8.43
CA ALA A 16 26.34 -4.32 7.86
C ALA A 16 25.89 -3.14 6.97
N TYR A 17 24.88 -3.36 6.12
CA TYR A 17 24.33 -2.31 5.26
C TYR A 17 23.66 -1.20 6.06
N HIS A 18 22.81 -1.54 7.03
CA HIS A 18 22.06 -0.56 7.83
C HIS A 18 22.95 0.20 8.83
N ALA A 19 24.07 -0.37 9.27
CA ALA A 19 25.07 0.37 10.05
C ALA A 19 25.61 1.59 9.28
N GLY A 20 25.80 1.47 7.95
CA GLY A 20 26.18 2.60 7.10
C GLY A 20 25.10 3.70 7.06
N TRP A 21 23.83 3.31 7.03
CA TRP A 21 22.72 4.27 7.09
C TRP A 21 22.64 5.02 8.43
N ALA A 22 22.95 4.37 9.55
CA ALA A 22 23.03 5.04 10.84
C ALA A 22 24.10 6.15 10.83
N GLN A 23 25.24 5.90 10.18
CA GLN A 23 26.35 6.84 10.08
C GLN A 23 26.00 8.08 9.24
N ILE A 24 25.19 7.94 8.20
CA ILE A 24 24.88 9.02 7.24
C ILE A 24 23.46 9.60 7.40
N MET A 25 22.67 9.11 8.37
CA MET A 25 21.27 9.51 8.56
C MET A 25 21.09 11.03 8.66
N ALA A 26 21.98 11.72 9.39
CA ALA A 26 21.88 13.16 9.60
C ALA A 26 22.09 13.97 8.31
N ASP A 27 22.89 13.46 7.38
CA ASP A 27 23.20 14.12 6.10
C ASP A 27 22.13 13.81 5.04
N GLU A 28 21.67 12.56 4.99
CA GLU A 28 20.71 12.07 3.99
C GLU A 28 19.24 12.33 4.35
N LEU A 29 18.94 12.48 5.64
CA LEU A 29 17.60 12.71 6.19
C LEU A 29 17.63 13.81 7.29
N PRO A 30 18.13 15.03 7.00
CA PRO A 30 18.38 16.07 8.00
C PRO A 30 17.12 16.58 8.72
N ASP A 31 15.95 16.38 8.09
CA ASP A 31 14.65 16.86 8.58
C ASP A 31 13.82 15.73 9.22
N TYR A 32 14.48 14.63 9.57
CA TYR A 32 13.85 13.43 10.11
C TYR A 32 14.42 13.07 11.48
N ALA A 33 13.57 12.47 12.32
CA ALA A 33 13.93 11.88 13.59
C ALA A 33 13.33 10.48 13.71
N PRO A 34 13.83 9.65 14.64
CA PRO A 34 13.25 8.35 14.92
C PRO A 34 11.75 8.45 15.24
N VAL A 35 10.99 7.41 14.91
CA VAL A 35 9.58 7.32 15.31
C VAL A 35 9.44 7.12 16.82
N GLY A 36 10.37 6.41 17.46
CA GLY A 36 10.39 6.16 18.91
C GLY A 36 10.56 4.67 19.23
N VAL A 37 9.60 4.09 19.95
CA VAL A 37 9.58 2.66 20.30
C VAL A 37 8.83 1.86 19.23
N VAL A 38 9.47 0.82 18.70
CA VAL A 38 8.87 -0.06 17.67
C VAL A 38 8.54 -1.43 18.26
N GLY A 39 7.26 -1.81 18.20
CA GLY A 39 6.81 -3.18 18.43
C GLY A 39 6.92 -3.99 17.14
N GLN A 40 7.67 -5.09 17.18
CA GLN A 40 7.97 -5.91 16.01
C GLN A 40 7.52 -7.35 16.25
N ILE A 41 6.78 -7.91 15.29
CA ILE A 41 6.26 -9.28 15.36
C ILE A 41 6.58 -9.98 14.05
N ILE A 42 7.28 -11.12 14.14
CA ILE A 42 7.82 -11.83 12.97
C ILE A 42 7.31 -13.27 12.87
N PRO A 43 7.25 -13.85 11.65
CA PRO A 43 6.80 -15.21 11.41
C PRO A 43 7.94 -16.21 11.69
N TRP A 44 7.65 -17.48 11.41
CA TRP A 44 8.50 -18.62 11.74
C TRP A 44 9.35 -19.14 10.57
N ASN A 45 9.13 -18.68 9.35
CA ASN A 45 9.73 -19.29 8.16
C ASN A 45 11.20 -18.96 7.96
N PHE A 46 11.60 -17.71 8.21
CA PHE A 46 13.02 -17.30 8.24
C PHE A 46 13.30 -16.53 9.53
N PRO A 47 13.34 -17.19 10.71
CA PRO A 47 13.24 -16.51 12.00
C PRO A 47 14.32 -15.45 12.23
N LEU A 48 15.58 -15.77 11.92
CA LEU A 48 16.70 -14.86 12.14
C LEU A 48 16.76 -13.76 11.05
N LEU A 49 16.46 -14.10 9.80
CA LEU A 49 16.43 -13.13 8.71
C LEU A 49 15.29 -12.11 8.89
N MET A 50 14.11 -12.56 9.28
CA MET A 50 12.97 -11.69 9.59
C MET A 50 13.27 -10.78 10.78
N LEU A 51 14.00 -11.28 11.80
CA LEU A 51 14.54 -10.43 12.86
C LEU A 51 15.44 -9.34 12.27
N ALA A 52 16.39 -9.69 11.40
CA ALA A 52 17.32 -8.73 10.81
C ALA A 52 16.60 -7.66 9.96
N TRP A 53 15.60 -8.06 9.17
CA TRP A 53 14.77 -7.14 8.36
C TRP A 53 14.03 -6.10 9.20
N LYS A 54 13.68 -6.45 10.44
CA LYS A 54 12.96 -5.56 11.36
C LYS A 54 13.92 -4.72 12.22
N VAL A 55 14.87 -5.38 12.88
CA VAL A 55 15.73 -4.75 13.89
C VAL A 55 16.75 -3.82 13.26
N ALA A 56 17.41 -4.24 12.17
CA ALA A 56 18.49 -3.47 11.56
C ALA A 56 18.07 -2.05 11.11
N PRO A 57 16.99 -1.86 10.32
CA PRO A 57 16.55 -0.51 9.93
C PRO A 57 16.00 0.31 11.11
N ALA A 58 15.33 -0.34 12.08
CA ALA A 58 14.81 0.36 13.25
C ALA A 58 15.94 0.99 14.08
N LEU A 59 16.97 0.19 14.40
CA LEU A 59 18.13 0.67 15.15
C LEU A 59 18.94 1.69 14.34
N ALA A 60 19.12 1.47 13.04
CA ALA A 60 19.85 2.40 12.19
C ALA A 60 19.21 3.80 12.15
N MET A 61 17.89 3.86 12.20
CA MET A 61 17.13 5.12 12.26
C MET A 61 16.92 5.64 13.69
N GLY A 62 17.65 5.11 14.67
CA GLY A 62 17.69 5.59 16.05
C GLY A 62 16.49 5.21 16.93
N ASN A 63 15.74 4.16 16.55
CA ASN A 63 14.61 3.66 17.33
C ASN A 63 15.04 2.60 18.33
N THR A 64 14.20 2.36 19.35
CA THR A 64 14.32 1.20 20.24
C THR A 64 13.28 0.14 19.88
N VAL A 65 13.59 -1.13 20.11
CA VAL A 65 12.77 -2.25 19.64
C VAL A 65 12.27 -3.12 20.80
N VAL A 66 11.00 -3.53 20.71
CA VAL A 66 10.46 -4.69 21.41
C VAL A 66 10.03 -5.72 20.37
N LEU A 67 10.72 -6.84 20.28
CA LEU A 67 10.48 -7.87 19.27
C LEU A 67 9.87 -9.13 19.90
N LYS A 68 8.89 -9.71 19.21
CA LYS A 68 8.31 -11.01 19.52
C LYS A 68 8.50 -11.99 18.34
N PRO A 69 9.34 -13.04 18.49
CA PRO A 69 9.54 -14.07 17.47
C PRO A 69 8.36 -15.05 17.48
N ALA A 70 8.10 -15.74 16.37
CA ALA A 70 7.04 -16.74 16.32
C ALA A 70 7.23 -17.86 17.37
N GLU A 71 6.11 -18.36 17.90
CA GLU A 71 6.07 -19.36 18.98
C GLU A 71 6.84 -20.64 18.64
N PHE A 72 6.79 -21.07 17.37
CA PHE A 72 7.46 -22.29 16.92
C PHE A 72 8.97 -22.14 16.75
N THR A 73 9.52 -20.91 16.69
CA THR A 73 10.92 -20.66 16.30
C THR A 73 11.63 -19.56 17.10
N PRO A 74 11.59 -19.60 18.46
CA PRO A 74 12.15 -18.51 19.28
C PRO A 74 13.67 -18.52 19.42
N LEU A 75 14.33 -19.65 19.15
CA LEU A 75 15.70 -19.92 19.63
C LEU A 75 16.76 -19.01 19.03
N THR A 76 16.70 -18.71 17.73
CA THR A 76 17.69 -17.84 17.08
C THR A 76 17.53 -16.37 17.50
N ALA A 77 16.32 -15.95 17.86
CA ALA A 77 16.10 -14.61 18.43
C ALA A 77 16.68 -14.51 19.85
N LEU A 78 16.53 -15.57 20.68
CA LEU A 78 17.17 -15.64 21.99
C LEU A 78 18.70 -15.57 21.88
N LEU A 79 19.29 -16.32 20.94
CA LEU A 79 20.72 -16.25 20.65
C LEU A 79 21.14 -14.84 20.20
N PHE A 80 20.34 -14.16 19.38
CA PHE A 80 20.61 -12.78 18.99
C PHE A 80 20.61 -11.82 20.19
N ALA A 81 19.74 -12.03 21.18
CA ALA A 81 19.73 -11.24 22.41
C ALA A 81 21.03 -11.40 23.22
N GLU A 82 21.56 -12.62 23.34
CA GLU A 82 22.87 -12.88 23.97
C GLU A 82 24.02 -12.18 23.21
N ILE A 83 23.96 -12.19 21.88
CA ILE A 83 24.95 -11.48 21.04
C ILE A 83 24.83 -9.96 21.27
N ALA A 84 23.62 -9.40 21.31
CA ALA A 84 23.39 -7.98 21.55
C ALA A 84 23.97 -7.52 22.91
N GLU A 85 23.81 -8.33 23.96
CA GLU A 85 24.46 -8.10 25.26
C GLU A 85 25.99 -8.15 25.14
N THR A 86 26.53 -9.17 24.47
CA THR A 86 27.97 -9.39 24.32
C THR A 86 28.67 -8.26 23.58
N VAL A 87 28.04 -7.69 22.54
CA VAL A 87 28.59 -6.55 21.79
C VAL A 87 28.41 -5.20 22.50
N GLY A 88 27.77 -5.19 23.67
CA GLY A 88 27.56 -3.99 24.48
C GLY A 88 26.48 -3.06 23.93
N LEU A 89 25.44 -3.59 23.28
CA LEU A 89 24.28 -2.78 22.89
C LEU A 89 23.66 -2.16 24.15
N PRO A 90 23.37 -0.84 24.18
CA PRO A 90 22.91 -0.20 25.40
C PRO A 90 21.63 -0.85 25.95
N PRO A 91 21.50 -1.02 27.29
CA PRO A 91 20.34 -1.64 27.90
C PRO A 91 19.02 -0.97 27.46
N GLY A 92 18.07 -1.80 27.03
CA GLY A 92 16.73 -1.35 26.59
C GLY A 92 16.63 -0.92 25.12
N VAL A 93 17.74 -0.82 24.37
CA VAL A 93 17.68 -0.52 22.93
C VAL A 93 17.05 -1.66 22.14
N PHE A 94 17.35 -2.90 22.51
CA PHE A 94 16.70 -4.10 21.99
C PHE A 94 16.11 -4.91 23.15
N ASN A 95 14.83 -5.28 23.03
CA ASN A 95 14.11 -6.08 24.00
C ASN A 95 13.45 -7.23 23.26
N LEU A 96 13.59 -8.44 23.79
CA LEU A 96 12.99 -9.64 23.21
C LEU A 96 11.97 -10.22 24.20
N VAL A 97 10.76 -10.49 23.71
CA VAL A 97 9.71 -11.17 24.49
C VAL A 97 9.18 -12.36 23.70
N THR A 98 9.07 -13.52 24.35
CA THR A 98 8.57 -14.76 23.73
C THR A 98 7.16 -15.07 24.21
N GLY A 99 6.35 -15.68 23.35
CA GLY A 99 5.00 -16.11 23.70
C GLY A 99 4.17 -16.43 22.46
N ASP A 100 2.87 -16.60 22.63
CA ASP A 100 1.89 -16.92 21.59
C ASP A 100 1.26 -15.65 20.97
N GLY A 101 0.12 -15.79 20.30
CA GLY A 101 -0.62 -14.68 19.71
C GLY A 101 -1.08 -13.62 20.73
N GLU A 102 -1.36 -13.99 21.98
CA GLU A 102 -1.80 -13.04 23.01
C GLU A 102 -0.68 -12.07 23.39
N THR A 103 0.56 -12.58 23.46
CA THR A 103 1.76 -11.75 23.70
C THR A 103 1.95 -10.73 22.58
N GLY A 104 1.78 -11.15 21.33
CA GLY A 104 1.81 -10.23 20.17
C GLY A 104 0.70 -9.18 20.25
N ALA A 105 -0.52 -9.59 20.60
CA ALA A 105 -1.65 -8.69 20.72
C ALA A 105 -1.48 -7.67 21.87
N ALA A 106 -0.84 -8.07 22.97
CA ALA A 106 -0.49 -7.16 24.07
C ALA A 106 0.51 -6.09 23.61
N LEU A 107 1.53 -6.48 22.83
CA LEU A 107 2.50 -5.55 22.26
C LEU A 107 1.83 -4.55 21.30
N VAL A 108 0.93 -5.01 20.43
CA VAL A 108 0.19 -4.15 19.49
C VAL A 108 -0.67 -3.12 20.21
N ARG A 109 -1.31 -3.50 21.32
CA ARG A 109 -2.16 -2.60 22.12
C ARG A 109 -1.37 -1.65 23.03
N HIS A 110 -0.07 -1.83 23.16
CA HIS A 110 0.70 -1.12 24.17
C HIS A 110 0.73 0.39 23.87
N PRO A 111 0.34 1.27 24.83
CA PRO A 111 0.24 2.70 24.57
C PRO A 111 1.61 3.34 24.31
N GLY A 112 2.68 2.85 24.94
CA GLY A 112 4.05 3.35 24.78
C GLY A 112 4.82 2.84 23.55
N VAL A 113 4.13 2.27 22.55
CA VAL A 113 4.73 1.85 21.27
C VAL A 113 4.30 2.81 20.18
N ASP A 114 5.24 3.40 19.44
CA ASP A 114 4.96 4.42 18.43
C ASP A 114 4.74 3.83 17.02
N LYS A 115 5.32 2.66 16.76
CA LYS A 115 5.19 1.94 15.48
C LYS A 115 4.99 0.44 15.71
N ILE A 116 4.14 -0.16 14.89
CA ILE A 116 4.05 -1.62 14.72
C ILE A 116 4.60 -2.00 13.35
N ALA A 117 5.50 -2.99 13.32
CA ALA A 117 5.95 -3.66 12.11
C ALA A 117 5.65 -5.16 12.24
N PHE A 118 4.82 -5.69 11.35
CA PHE A 118 4.36 -7.07 11.40
C PHE A 118 4.60 -7.79 10.08
N THR A 119 5.05 -9.03 10.17
CA THR A 119 5.04 -9.97 9.05
C THR A 119 4.28 -11.24 9.43
N GLY A 120 3.36 -11.68 8.59
CA GLY A 120 2.56 -12.88 8.85
C GLY A 120 1.30 -12.97 7.99
N SER A 121 0.24 -13.62 8.48
CA SER A 121 -0.98 -13.83 7.70
C SER A 121 -1.79 -12.54 7.51
N THR A 122 -2.56 -12.50 6.42
CA THR A 122 -3.39 -11.34 6.07
C THR A 122 -4.47 -11.08 7.12
N GLU A 123 -5.04 -12.15 7.66
CA GLU A 123 -6.08 -12.15 8.69
C GLU A 123 -5.58 -11.53 9.99
N VAL A 124 -4.34 -11.84 10.40
CA VAL A 124 -3.71 -11.18 11.56
C VAL A 124 -3.39 -9.72 11.23
N GLY A 125 -2.93 -9.41 10.01
CA GLY A 125 -2.75 -8.03 9.55
C GLY A 125 -4.03 -7.18 9.66
N ARG A 126 -5.18 -7.73 9.26
CA ARG A 126 -6.51 -7.10 9.44
C ARG A 126 -6.81 -6.85 10.92
N ALA A 127 -6.57 -7.83 11.78
CA ALA A 127 -6.77 -7.69 13.22
C ALA A 127 -5.87 -6.60 13.83
N ILE A 128 -4.60 -6.51 13.41
CA ILE A 128 -3.67 -5.46 13.86
C ILE A 128 -4.15 -4.08 13.41
N ARG A 129 -4.54 -3.91 12.13
CA ARG A 129 -5.05 -2.64 11.60
C ARG A 129 -6.32 -2.20 12.36
N GLN A 130 -7.22 -3.13 12.67
CA GLN A 130 -8.42 -2.86 13.46
C GLN A 130 -8.09 -2.37 14.87
N VAL A 131 -7.15 -3.03 15.56
CA VAL A 131 -6.77 -2.68 16.94
C VAL A 131 -5.99 -1.37 17.02
N THR A 132 -5.20 -1.05 15.99
CA THR A 132 -4.38 0.16 15.94
C THR A 132 -5.12 1.37 15.37
N ALA A 133 -6.34 1.20 14.83
CA ALA A 133 -7.15 2.28 14.29
C ALA A 133 -7.35 3.43 15.30
N GLY A 134 -7.05 4.65 14.88
CA GLY A 134 -7.16 5.87 15.68
C GLY A 134 -6.03 6.09 16.70
N SER A 135 -5.11 5.13 16.87
CA SER A 135 -4.05 5.22 17.89
C SER A 135 -2.92 6.18 17.53
N GLY A 136 -2.83 6.64 16.27
CA GLY A 136 -1.73 7.44 15.75
C GLY A 136 -0.42 6.66 15.55
N LYS A 137 -0.40 5.36 15.86
CA LYS A 137 0.77 4.51 15.63
C LYS A 137 1.05 4.39 14.14
N ARG A 138 2.33 4.41 13.77
CA ARG A 138 2.74 3.99 12.43
C ARG A 138 2.59 2.48 12.28
N LEU A 139 2.29 2.02 11.08
CA LEU A 139 2.02 0.62 10.80
C LEU A 139 2.65 0.23 9.46
N SER A 140 3.44 -0.84 9.46
CA SER A 140 3.85 -1.55 8.24
C SER A 140 3.49 -3.02 8.36
N LEU A 141 2.97 -3.58 7.28
CA LEU A 141 2.43 -4.94 7.22
C LEU A 141 3.00 -5.65 5.99
N GLU A 142 3.73 -6.73 6.21
CA GLU A 142 4.17 -7.64 5.15
C GLU A 142 3.38 -8.95 5.27
N LEU A 143 2.46 -9.18 4.34
CA LEU A 143 1.43 -10.21 4.46
C LEU A 143 1.64 -11.34 3.42
N GLY A 144 0.62 -12.18 3.27
CA GLY A 144 0.67 -13.35 2.40
C GLY A 144 0.83 -13.01 0.92
N GLY A 145 1.22 -14.01 0.14
CA GLY A 145 1.38 -13.89 -1.30
C GLY A 145 1.10 -15.20 -2.02
N LYS A 146 0.56 -15.12 -3.24
CA LYS A 146 0.47 -16.23 -4.19
C LYS A 146 1.23 -15.88 -5.47
N SER A 147 2.53 -15.64 -5.30
CA SER A 147 3.40 -15.06 -6.32
C SER A 147 3.39 -15.88 -7.62
N PRO A 148 3.09 -15.23 -8.77
CA PRO A 148 3.12 -15.90 -10.06
C PRO A 148 4.57 -16.13 -10.52
N PHE A 149 4.80 -17.28 -11.15
CA PHE A 149 6.03 -17.64 -11.83
C PHE A 149 5.69 -17.84 -13.32
N VAL A 150 6.01 -16.86 -14.16
CA VAL A 150 5.58 -16.80 -15.56
C VAL A 150 6.69 -17.30 -16.47
N VAL A 151 6.39 -18.27 -17.35
CA VAL A 151 7.35 -18.87 -18.27
C VAL A 151 6.83 -18.79 -19.70
N PHE A 152 7.50 -17.99 -20.52
CA PHE A 152 7.24 -17.85 -21.95
C PHE A 152 7.94 -18.94 -22.77
N ASP A 153 7.52 -19.11 -24.02
CA ASP A 153 7.99 -20.16 -24.91
C ASP A 153 9.44 -20.02 -25.36
N ASP A 154 9.96 -18.80 -25.33
CA ASP A 154 11.35 -18.44 -25.62
C ASP A 154 12.27 -18.50 -24.39
N ALA A 155 11.74 -18.83 -23.20
CA ALA A 155 12.53 -18.88 -21.97
C ALA A 155 13.65 -19.93 -22.03
N ASP A 156 14.71 -19.71 -21.24
CA ASP A 156 15.65 -20.77 -20.88
C ASP A 156 14.91 -21.77 -19.99
N LEU A 157 14.43 -22.87 -20.58
CA LEU A 157 13.59 -23.83 -19.87
C LEU A 157 14.34 -24.54 -18.74
N ASP A 158 15.63 -24.82 -18.90
CA ASP A 158 16.39 -25.52 -17.87
C ASP A 158 16.71 -24.57 -16.72
N GLY A 159 17.10 -23.32 -17.02
CA GLY A 159 17.25 -22.26 -16.02
C GLY A 159 15.95 -21.99 -15.26
N ALA A 160 14.82 -21.89 -15.97
CA ALA A 160 13.51 -21.65 -15.37
C ALA A 160 13.05 -22.82 -14.49
N VAL A 161 13.39 -24.08 -14.84
CA VAL A 161 13.10 -25.24 -13.98
C VAL A 161 13.90 -25.20 -12.69
N GLU A 162 15.20 -24.91 -12.74
CA GLU A 162 16.00 -24.79 -11.51
C GLU A 162 15.56 -23.58 -10.66
N GLY A 163 15.27 -22.44 -11.30
CA GLY A 163 14.71 -21.28 -10.63
C GLY A 163 13.38 -21.60 -9.95
N LEU A 164 12.50 -22.37 -10.60
CA LEU A 164 11.24 -22.80 -10.01
C LEU A 164 11.45 -23.70 -8.79
N VAL A 165 12.47 -24.57 -8.82
CA VAL A 165 12.83 -25.39 -7.66
C VAL A 165 13.23 -24.53 -6.47
N ASP A 166 14.08 -23.53 -6.71
CA ASP A 166 14.49 -22.55 -5.71
C ASP A 166 13.33 -21.61 -5.29
N ALA A 167 12.25 -21.53 -6.07
CA ALA A 167 11.09 -20.69 -5.78
C ALA A 167 10.07 -21.37 -4.86
N ILE A 168 9.90 -22.69 -4.93
CA ILE A 168 8.79 -23.40 -4.24
C ILE A 168 9.22 -24.54 -3.34
N TRP A 169 10.33 -25.23 -3.63
CA TRP A 169 10.80 -26.32 -2.76
C TRP A 169 11.94 -25.87 -1.83
N PHE A 170 12.59 -24.75 -2.17
CA PHE A 170 13.37 -23.98 -1.20
C PHE A 170 12.51 -23.62 0.02
N ASN A 171 13.09 -23.79 1.21
CA ASN A 171 12.40 -23.64 2.50
C ASN A 171 10.99 -24.29 2.54
N GLN A 172 10.84 -25.42 1.85
CA GLN A 172 9.61 -26.21 1.75
C GLN A 172 8.38 -25.40 1.30
N GLY A 173 8.57 -24.33 0.52
CA GLY A 173 7.48 -23.46 0.05
C GLY A 173 6.86 -22.60 1.14
N GLN A 174 7.47 -22.56 2.32
CA GLN A 174 7.09 -21.72 3.45
C GLN A 174 7.69 -20.32 3.27
N VAL A 175 7.58 -19.75 2.06
CA VAL A 175 8.18 -18.47 1.67
C VAL A 175 7.05 -17.57 1.17
N CYS A 176 6.95 -16.34 1.70
CA CYS A 176 5.87 -15.41 1.34
C CYS A 176 5.84 -15.07 -0.16
N CYS A 177 7.00 -15.08 -0.82
CA CYS A 177 7.14 -14.84 -2.26
C CYS A 177 7.32 -16.13 -3.09
N ALA A 178 6.97 -17.29 -2.55
CA ALA A 178 7.15 -18.55 -3.26
C ALA A 178 6.50 -18.53 -4.65
N GLY A 179 7.19 -19.06 -5.66
CA GLY A 179 6.72 -19.22 -7.05
C GLY A 179 5.61 -20.28 -7.19
N SER A 180 4.70 -20.32 -6.22
CA SER A 180 3.72 -21.36 -5.97
C SER A 180 2.60 -21.41 -7.01
N ARG A 181 2.49 -20.39 -7.89
CA ARG A 181 1.54 -20.33 -9.00
C ARG A 181 2.31 -20.21 -10.31
N LEU A 182 2.59 -21.35 -10.93
CA LEU A 182 3.26 -21.44 -12.22
C LEU A 182 2.26 -21.11 -13.34
N LEU A 183 2.61 -20.15 -14.19
CA LEU A 183 1.94 -19.81 -15.43
C LEU A 183 2.88 -20.14 -16.59
N VAL A 184 2.53 -21.11 -17.45
CA VAL A 184 3.38 -21.53 -18.57
C VAL A 184 2.68 -21.31 -19.89
N GLN A 185 3.40 -20.81 -20.90
CA GLN A 185 2.81 -20.65 -22.22
C GLN A 185 2.42 -22.01 -22.84
N GLU A 186 1.22 -22.09 -23.42
CA GLU A 186 0.58 -23.34 -23.88
C GLU A 186 1.46 -24.15 -24.84
N SER A 187 2.27 -23.48 -25.67
CA SER A 187 3.18 -24.11 -26.64
C SER A 187 4.30 -24.96 -25.99
N ILE A 188 4.72 -24.64 -24.76
CA ILE A 188 5.80 -25.34 -24.05
C ILE A 188 5.33 -26.10 -22.81
N GLU A 189 4.07 -25.93 -22.37
CA GLU A 189 3.54 -26.46 -21.11
C GLU A 189 3.89 -27.94 -20.88
N ARG A 190 3.54 -28.81 -21.85
CA ARG A 190 3.78 -30.26 -21.72
C ARG A 190 5.26 -30.59 -21.53
N ALA A 191 6.13 -29.94 -22.31
CA ALA A 191 7.57 -30.18 -22.27
C ALA A 191 8.21 -29.61 -20.99
N PHE A 192 7.72 -28.47 -20.50
CA PHE A 192 8.17 -27.84 -19.27
C PHE A 192 7.76 -28.66 -18.04
N LEU A 193 6.48 -29.04 -17.93
CA LEU A 193 5.99 -29.84 -16.80
C LEU A 193 6.66 -31.22 -16.71
N ALA A 194 7.04 -31.82 -17.85
CA ALA A 194 7.82 -33.06 -17.86
C ALA A 194 9.22 -32.87 -17.24
N ARG A 195 9.90 -31.75 -17.53
CA ARG A 195 11.18 -31.39 -16.91
C ARG A 195 11.02 -31.11 -15.42
N VAL A 196 9.97 -30.36 -15.03
CA VAL A 196 9.63 -30.10 -13.63
C VAL A 196 9.45 -31.40 -12.85
N ARG A 197 8.63 -32.35 -13.34
CA ARG A 197 8.45 -33.66 -12.70
C ARG A 197 9.76 -34.44 -12.58
N THR A 198 10.57 -34.44 -13.64
CA THR A 198 11.89 -35.10 -13.63
C THR A 198 12.82 -34.50 -12.58
N ARG A 199 12.80 -33.18 -12.43
CA ARG A 199 13.64 -32.46 -11.46
C ARG A 199 13.14 -32.61 -10.03
N MET A 200 11.82 -32.55 -9.83
CA MET A 200 11.16 -32.78 -8.54
C MET A 200 11.45 -34.18 -7.99
N ALA A 201 11.47 -35.21 -8.85
CA ALA A 201 11.77 -36.59 -8.44
C ALA A 201 13.20 -36.78 -7.89
N LYS A 202 14.09 -35.80 -8.07
CA LYS A 202 15.47 -35.83 -7.55
C LYS A 202 15.63 -35.07 -6.24
N LEU A 203 14.59 -34.39 -5.75
CA LEU A 203 14.64 -33.66 -4.48
C LEU A 203 14.64 -34.65 -3.32
N ARG A 204 15.61 -34.50 -2.42
CA ARG A 204 15.75 -35.35 -1.24
C ARG A 204 15.01 -34.70 -0.07
N VAL A 205 14.01 -35.40 0.45
CA VAL A 205 13.29 -35.02 1.66
C VAL A 205 13.87 -35.82 2.83
N GLY A 206 14.17 -35.17 3.95
CA GLY A 206 14.76 -35.88 5.08
C GLY A 206 15.22 -34.97 6.22
N ASP A 207 16.14 -35.50 7.04
CA ASP A 207 16.70 -34.80 8.19
C ASP A 207 17.33 -33.45 7.78
N PRO A 208 16.81 -32.31 8.27
CA PRO A 208 17.32 -30.99 7.90
C PRO A 208 18.78 -30.73 8.37
N LEU A 209 19.33 -31.55 9.27
CA LEU A 209 20.73 -31.47 9.67
C LEU A 209 21.69 -32.10 8.64
N ASP A 210 21.19 -32.98 7.77
CA ASP A 210 21.97 -33.50 6.66
C ASP A 210 22.07 -32.45 5.54
N LYS A 211 23.30 -32.04 5.21
CA LYS A 211 23.60 -31.04 4.18
C LYS A 211 23.22 -31.52 2.77
N ALA A 212 22.96 -32.81 2.61
CA ALA A 212 22.48 -33.41 1.39
C ALA A 212 20.95 -33.31 1.24
N ILE A 213 20.20 -32.85 2.24
CA ILE A 213 18.75 -32.73 2.11
C ILE A 213 18.36 -31.42 1.42
N ASP A 214 17.38 -31.52 0.52
CA ASP A 214 16.82 -30.39 -0.23
C ASP A 214 15.55 -29.84 0.45
N ILE A 215 14.73 -30.72 1.04
CA ILE A 215 13.46 -30.38 1.70
C ILE A 215 13.46 -30.94 3.12
N GLY A 216 13.39 -30.06 4.12
CA GLY A 216 13.30 -30.42 5.54
C GLY A 216 11.88 -30.72 6.01
N ALA A 217 11.69 -30.73 7.33
CA ALA A 217 10.39 -30.88 7.94
C ALA A 217 9.56 -29.59 7.86
N ILE A 218 8.25 -29.74 7.73
CA ILE A 218 7.25 -28.69 7.95
C ILE A 218 7.31 -28.25 9.40
N VAL A 219 7.17 -26.94 9.65
CA VAL A 219 7.44 -26.32 10.96
C VAL A 219 6.62 -26.89 12.13
N ALA A 220 5.38 -27.32 11.87
CA ALA A 220 4.42 -27.72 12.91
C ALA A 220 3.35 -28.69 12.37
N PRO A 221 2.72 -29.52 13.23
CA PRO A 221 1.64 -30.43 12.81
C PRO A 221 0.44 -29.70 12.21
N SER A 222 0.08 -28.55 12.77
CA SER A 222 -1.04 -27.73 12.29
C SER A 222 -0.79 -27.20 10.87
N GLN A 223 0.46 -26.89 10.55
CA GLN A 223 0.84 -26.46 9.21
C GLN A 223 0.81 -27.63 8.22
N LEU A 224 1.29 -28.81 8.64
CA LEU A 224 1.20 -30.02 7.84
C LEU A 224 -0.26 -30.40 7.54
N GLU A 225 -1.13 -30.35 8.55
CA GLU A 225 -2.57 -30.58 8.41
C GLU A 225 -3.20 -29.59 7.42
N ARG A 226 -2.91 -28.29 7.54
CA ARG A 226 -3.38 -27.27 6.60
C ARG A 226 -3.00 -27.60 5.15
N ILE A 227 -1.74 -27.98 4.91
CA ILE A 227 -1.25 -28.34 3.57
C ILE A 227 -2.04 -29.54 3.02
N ILE A 228 -2.19 -30.60 3.82
CA ILE A 228 -2.96 -31.80 3.46
C ILE A 228 -4.40 -31.42 3.10
N THR A 229 -5.07 -30.66 3.96
CA THR A 229 -6.47 -30.25 3.75
C THR A 229 -6.66 -29.49 2.44
N LEU A 230 -5.79 -28.52 2.13
CA LEU A 230 -5.91 -27.73 0.90
C LEU A 230 -5.65 -28.57 -0.36
N VAL A 231 -4.65 -29.46 -0.33
CA VAL A 231 -4.34 -30.32 -1.48
C VAL A 231 -5.47 -31.33 -1.73
N GLU A 232 -6.02 -31.94 -0.67
CA GLU A 232 -7.12 -32.88 -0.81
C GLU A 232 -8.44 -32.20 -1.23
N ALA A 233 -8.70 -30.97 -0.78
CA ALA A 233 -9.81 -30.17 -1.30
C ALA A 233 -9.66 -29.87 -2.80
N GLY A 234 -8.44 -29.57 -3.25
CA GLY A 234 -8.11 -29.43 -4.67
C GLY A 234 -8.34 -30.71 -5.47
N ARG A 235 -7.85 -31.85 -4.96
CA ARG A 235 -8.08 -33.18 -5.56
C ARG A 235 -9.57 -33.49 -5.69
N ALA A 236 -10.35 -33.24 -4.64
CA ALA A 236 -11.80 -33.43 -4.64
C ALA A 236 -12.52 -32.53 -5.66
N SER A 237 -11.93 -31.37 -5.96
CA SER A 237 -12.44 -30.42 -6.97
C SER A 237 -11.97 -30.74 -8.40
N GLY A 238 -11.29 -31.87 -8.62
CA GLY A 238 -10.87 -32.35 -9.94
C GLY A 238 -9.43 -31.99 -10.33
N ALA A 239 -8.63 -31.41 -9.42
CA ALA A 239 -7.22 -31.15 -9.68
C ALA A 239 -6.40 -32.44 -9.74
N GLU A 240 -5.45 -32.50 -10.66
CA GLU A 240 -4.51 -33.61 -10.79
C GLU A 240 -3.31 -33.36 -9.88
N VAL A 241 -3.11 -34.20 -8.88
CA VAL A 241 -2.00 -34.09 -7.93
C VAL A 241 -0.95 -35.15 -8.25
N TRP A 242 0.27 -34.68 -8.55
CA TRP A 242 1.45 -35.51 -8.77
C TRP A 242 2.48 -35.29 -7.66
N GLN A 243 2.98 -36.39 -7.09
CA GLN A 243 4.03 -36.43 -6.08
C GLN A 243 5.02 -37.54 -6.45
N PRO A 244 6.33 -37.40 -6.19
CA PRO A 244 7.27 -38.50 -6.38
C PRO A 244 6.92 -39.68 -5.43
N PRO A 245 7.07 -40.94 -5.86
CA PRO A 245 6.82 -42.10 -5.01
C PRO A 245 7.85 -42.17 -3.87
N ASP A 246 7.42 -42.65 -2.70
CA ASP A 246 8.27 -42.84 -1.51
C ASP A 246 9.07 -41.58 -1.11
N ALA A 247 8.52 -40.39 -1.37
CA ALA A 247 9.24 -39.13 -1.26
C ALA A 247 9.45 -38.63 0.17
N CYS A 248 8.81 -39.21 1.19
CA CYS A 248 8.89 -38.72 2.57
C CYS A 248 9.34 -39.81 3.56
N PRO A 249 10.13 -39.44 4.58
CA PRO A 249 10.33 -40.28 5.76
C PRO A 249 9.02 -40.62 6.46
N VAL A 250 8.99 -41.77 7.15
CA VAL A 250 7.81 -42.25 7.90
C VAL A 250 7.59 -41.48 9.20
N ASP A 251 8.68 -41.07 9.86
CA ASP A 251 8.64 -40.36 11.14
C ASP A 251 9.00 -38.88 10.96
N GLY A 252 8.23 -37.99 11.58
CA GLY A 252 8.41 -36.53 11.51
C GLY A 252 7.34 -35.81 10.69
N TRP A 253 7.46 -34.49 10.58
CA TRP A 253 6.48 -33.66 9.88
C TRP A 253 6.95 -33.38 8.46
N PHE A 254 6.83 -34.36 7.57
CA PHE A 254 7.27 -34.22 6.18
C PHE A 254 6.08 -34.18 5.22
N TYR A 255 6.20 -33.37 4.16
CA TYR A 255 5.23 -33.34 3.06
C TYR A 255 5.98 -33.41 1.72
N PRO A 256 5.53 -34.23 0.76
CA PRO A 256 6.29 -34.45 -0.46
C PRO A 256 6.21 -33.23 -1.40
N PRO A 257 7.25 -33.00 -2.24
CA PRO A 257 7.15 -32.07 -3.35
C PRO A 257 5.91 -32.39 -4.18
N THR A 258 5.01 -31.43 -4.33
CA THR A 258 3.69 -31.64 -4.95
C THR A 258 3.49 -30.70 -6.12
N LEU A 259 3.09 -31.26 -7.27
CA LEU A 259 2.68 -30.52 -8.46
C LEU A 259 1.19 -30.77 -8.69
N VAL A 260 0.43 -29.69 -8.81
CA VAL A 260 -1.01 -29.72 -9.06
C VAL A 260 -1.30 -29.11 -10.43
N THR A 261 -1.94 -29.89 -11.31
CA THR A 261 -2.38 -29.49 -12.66
C THR A 261 -3.89 -29.62 -12.81
N GLY A 262 -4.46 -29.19 -13.94
CA GLY A 262 -5.91 -29.25 -14.17
C GLY A 262 -6.71 -28.26 -13.29
N VAL A 263 -6.05 -27.19 -12.85
CA VAL A 263 -6.64 -26.18 -11.96
C VAL A 263 -7.15 -25.00 -12.78
N GLY A 264 -8.42 -24.61 -12.57
CA GLY A 264 -8.96 -23.38 -13.17
C GLY A 264 -8.55 -22.13 -12.37
N PRO A 265 -8.51 -20.94 -13.00
CA PRO A 265 -8.08 -19.69 -12.34
C PRO A 265 -8.88 -19.31 -11.08
N ALA A 266 -10.14 -19.75 -10.97
CA ALA A 266 -11.02 -19.49 -9.82
C ALA A 266 -10.91 -20.53 -8.70
N SER A 267 -10.07 -21.58 -8.86
CA SER A 267 -9.88 -22.60 -7.84
C SER A 267 -9.24 -22.02 -6.59
N GLU A 268 -9.61 -22.54 -5.42
CA GLU A 268 -9.01 -22.17 -4.14
C GLU A 268 -7.48 -22.34 -4.16
N LEU A 269 -6.96 -23.43 -4.74
CA LEU A 269 -5.50 -23.66 -4.85
C LEU A 269 -4.79 -22.60 -5.72
N ALA A 270 -5.49 -22.01 -6.69
CA ALA A 270 -4.95 -20.93 -7.52
C ALA A 270 -4.98 -19.57 -6.81
N GLN A 271 -5.88 -19.39 -5.83
CA GLN A 271 -6.19 -18.10 -5.19
C GLN A 271 -5.64 -17.95 -3.77
N VAL A 272 -5.54 -19.05 -3.02
CA VAL A 272 -5.18 -19.08 -1.60
C VAL A 272 -3.78 -19.65 -1.40
N GLU A 273 -3.05 -19.05 -0.47
CA GLU A 273 -1.71 -19.48 -0.08
C GLU A 273 -1.75 -20.82 0.68
N VAL A 274 -1.09 -21.82 0.12
CA VAL A 274 -0.93 -23.16 0.73
C VAL A 274 0.15 -23.15 1.82
N PHE A 275 1.24 -22.41 1.56
CA PHE A 275 2.41 -22.28 2.44
C PHE A 275 3.06 -23.63 2.79
N GLY A 276 3.42 -24.36 1.73
CA GLY A 276 4.03 -25.69 1.77
C GLY A 276 4.62 -26.03 0.40
N PRO A 277 5.23 -27.22 0.21
CA PRO A 277 5.99 -27.55 -0.99
C PRO A 277 5.07 -27.95 -2.17
N VAL A 278 4.07 -27.11 -2.46
CA VAL A 278 2.96 -27.34 -3.39
C VAL A 278 2.97 -26.27 -4.49
N LEU A 279 3.19 -26.73 -5.71
CA LEU A 279 3.14 -25.93 -6.92
C LEU A 279 1.81 -26.13 -7.65
N VAL A 280 1.13 -25.04 -8.00
CA VAL A 280 -0.07 -25.05 -8.83
C VAL A 280 0.27 -24.51 -10.20
N ALA A 281 0.01 -25.28 -11.25
CA ALA A 281 0.34 -24.93 -12.63
C ALA A 281 -0.92 -24.68 -13.47
N MET A 282 -0.89 -23.61 -14.24
CA MET A 282 -1.87 -23.23 -15.24
C MET A 282 -1.16 -22.77 -16.52
N SER A 283 -1.84 -22.81 -17.65
CA SER A 283 -1.31 -22.29 -18.92
C SER A 283 -1.95 -20.97 -19.35
N PHE A 284 -1.26 -20.28 -20.26
CA PHE A 284 -1.72 -19.07 -20.93
C PHE A 284 -1.29 -19.10 -22.41
N ARG A 285 -1.90 -18.25 -23.25
CA ARG A 285 -1.62 -18.18 -24.69
C ARG A 285 -0.86 -16.93 -25.11
N THR A 286 -1.15 -15.82 -24.46
CA THR A 286 -0.60 -14.50 -24.82
C THR A 286 0.03 -13.79 -23.62
N PRO A 287 0.98 -12.87 -23.82
CA PRO A 287 1.52 -12.05 -22.72
C PRO A 287 0.45 -11.29 -21.95
N ALA A 288 -0.56 -10.75 -22.64
CA ALA A 288 -1.67 -10.05 -22.01
C ALA A 288 -2.50 -10.98 -21.09
N GLU A 289 -2.73 -12.22 -21.52
CA GLU A 289 -3.39 -13.24 -20.68
C GLU A 289 -2.51 -13.64 -19.48
N ALA A 290 -1.20 -13.77 -19.65
CA ALA A 290 -0.28 -14.04 -18.55
C ALA A 290 -0.35 -12.95 -17.47
N VAL A 291 -0.34 -11.67 -17.86
CA VAL A 291 -0.50 -10.54 -16.94
C VAL A 291 -1.88 -10.56 -16.26
N ALA A 292 -2.95 -10.84 -17.02
CA ALA A 292 -4.30 -10.93 -16.46
C ALA A 292 -4.41 -12.05 -15.40
N LEU A 293 -3.87 -13.25 -15.69
CA LEU A 293 -3.85 -14.37 -14.75
C LEU A 293 -2.95 -14.09 -13.54
N ALA A 294 -1.78 -13.49 -13.74
CA ALA A 294 -0.88 -13.07 -12.68
C ALA A 294 -1.55 -12.06 -11.74
N ASN A 295 -2.34 -11.13 -12.27
CA ASN A 295 -3.02 -10.11 -11.49
C ASN A 295 -4.38 -10.57 -10.93
N ASN A 296 -4.90 -11.72 -11.35
CA ASN A 296 -6.15 -12.31 -10.84
C ASN A 296 -5.95 -12.97 -9.47
N THR A 297 -5.65 -12.13 -8.48
CA THR A 297 -5.51 -12.49 -7.07
C THR A 297 -5.64 -11.22 -6.21
N ARG A 298 -6.06 -11.37 -4.96
CA ARG A 298 -6.10 -10.27 -3.98
C ARG A 298 -4.70 -9.83 -3.50
N TYR A 299 -3.69 -10.65 -3.75
CA TYR A 299 -2.30 -10.42 -3.36
C TYR A 299 -1.52 -9.60 -4.39
N GLY A 300 -0.31 -9.19 -4.02
CA GLY A 300 0.64 -8.50 -4.90
C GLY A 300 2.02 -8.33 -4.27
N LEU A 301 2.62 -9.42 -3.79
CA LEU A 301 3.91 -9.36 -3.10
C LEU A 301 5.10 -9.39 -4.07
N ALA A 302 5.32 -10.53 -4.72
CA ALA A 302 6.41 -10.72 -5.68
C ALA A 302 5.95 -11.48 -6.94
N ALA A 303 6.78 -11.49 -7.99
CA ALA A 303 6.59 -12.28 -9.19
C ALA A 303 7.93 -12.63 -9.85
N SER A 304 7.94 -13.67 -10.68
CA SER A 304 9.08 -14.05 -11.51
C SER A 304 8.64 -14.18 -12.97
N VAL A 305 9.45 -13.68 -13.90
CA VAL A 305 9.18 -13.66 -15.35
C VAL A 305 10.37 -14.24 -16.09
N TRP A 306 10.13 -15.27 -16.91
CA TRP A 306 11.15 -16.00 -17.67
C TRP A 306 10.89 -15.89 -19.16
N THR A 307 11.83 -15.28 -19.87
CA THR A 307 11.83 -15.03 -21.33
C THR A 307 13.22 -14.56 -21.75
N GLN A 308 13.66 -14.85 -22.97
CA GLN A 308 14.93 -14.35 -23.49
C GLN A 308 14.76 -13.02 -24.25
N ASP A 309 13.52 -12.63 -24.55
CA ASP A 309 13.15 -11.35 -25.12
C ASP A 309 13.10 -10.24 -24.05
N ILE A 310 13.92 -9.20 -24.25
CA ILE A 310 14.04 -8.08 -23.30
C ILE A 310 12.80 -7.18 -23.28
N ASP A 311 12.16 -6.96 -24.43
CA ASP A 311 10.98 -6.12 -24.53
C ASP A 311 9.81 -6.79 -23.79
N GLN A 312 9.61 -8.09 -24.05
CA GLN A 312 8.61 -8.90 -23.35
C GLN A 312 8.88 -8.96 -21.84
N ALA A 313 10.14 -9.15 -21.42
CA ALA A 313 10.50 -9.20 -20.01
C ALA A 313 10.10 -7.92 -19.27
N LEU A 314 10.48 -6.76 -19.81
CA LEU A 314 10.25 -5.46 -19.18
C LEU A 314 8.78 -5.06 -19.21
N ASP A 315 8.08 -5.29 -20.33
CA ASP A 315 6.65 -4.98 -20.47
C ASP A 315 5.80 -5.81 -19.50
N VAL A 316 6.05 -7.11 -19.41
CA VAL A 316 5.31 -8.01 -18.50
C VAL A 316 5.65 -7.68 -17.04
N ALA A 317 6.92 -7.43 -16.70
CA ALA A 317 7.31 -7.04 -15.36
C ALA A 317 6.64 -5.73 -14.91
N ARG A 318 6.48 -4.77 -15.84
CA ARG A 318 5.77 -3.53 -15.56
C ARG A 318 4.26 -3.75 -15.35
N GLY A 319 3.65 -4.66 -16.09
CA GLY A 319 2.21 -4.98 -16.04
C GLY A 319 1.75 -5.81 -14.84
N ILE A 320 2.63 -6.63 -14.24
CA ILE A 320 2.29 -7.42 -13.05
C ILE A 320 2.22 -6.53 -11.80
N GLN A 321 1.14 -6.66 -11.02
CA GLN A 321 0.88 -5.91 -9.80
C GLN A 321 1.57 -6.60 -8.60
N ALA A 322 2.85 -6.31 -8.42
CA ALA A 322 3.68 -6.84 -7.34
C ALA A 322 4.74 -5.81 -6.92
N GLY A 323 5.16 -5.83 -5.66
CA GLY A 323 6.23 -4.94 -5.19
C GLY A 323 7.64 -5.39 -5.55
N THR A 324 7.82 -6.65 -5.97
CA THR A 324 9.09 -7.12 -6.53
C THR A 324 8.83 -8.03 -7.73
N VAL A 325 9.58 -7.83 -8.81
CA VAL A 325 9.55 -8.70 -9.99
C VAL A 325 10.96 -9.09 -10.37
N TRP A 326 11.21 -10.39 -10.49
CA TRP A 326 12.50 -10.93 -10.92
C TRP A 326 12.44 -11.39 -12.38
N ILE A 327 13.29 -10.82 -13.23
CA ILE A 327 13.44 -11.27 -14.62
C ILE A 327 14.54 -12.33 -14.68
N ASN A 328 14.22 -13.50 -15.26
CA ASN A 328 15.11 -14.67 -15.40
C ASN A 328 15.81 -15.07 -14.09
N SER A 329 15.13 -14.87 -12.97
CA SER A 329 15.60 -15.14 -11.61
C SER A 329 14.40 -15.17 -10.66
N THR A 330 14.63 -15.52 -9.40
CA THR A 330 13.59 -15.51 -8.34
C THR A 330 14.27 -15.48 -6.98
N ASN A 331 13.54 -15.04 -5.94
CA ASN A 331 14.03 -15.05 -4.55
C ASN A 331 15.40 -14.37 -4.36
N LEU A 332 15.68 -13.31 -5.15
CA LEU A 332 16.84 -12.47 -4.92
C LEU A 332 16.51 -11.41 -3.87
N PHE A 333 17.33 -11.35 -2.82
CA PHE A 333 17.20 -10.40 -1.74
C PHE A 333 18.54 -9.70 -1.49
N ASP A 334 18.49 -8.40 -1.25
CA ASP A 334 19.62 -7.65 -0.71
C ASP A 334 19.12 -6.54 0.21
N ALA A 335 19.92 -6.22 1.22
CA ALA A 335 19.60 -5.17 2.17
C ALA A 335 19.40 -3.79 1.52
N SER A 336 19.96 -3.55 0.32
CA SER A 336 19.80 -2.28 -0.40
C SER A 336 18.52 -2.16 -1.21
N SER A 337 17.79 -3.25 -1.46
CA SER A 337 16.55 -3.21 -2.23
C SER A 337 15.36 -3.32 -1.29
N GLY A 338 14.42 -2.37 -1.40
CA GLY A 338 13.14 -2.50 -0.71
C GLY A 338 12.36 -3.74 -1.14
N PHE A 339 11.64 -4.36 -0.21
CA PHE A 339 10.70 -5.45 -0.47
C PHE A 339 9.38 -5.12 0.21
N GLY A 340 8.25 -5.38 -0.44
CA GLY A 340 6.96 -5.33 0.23
C GLY A 340 5.75 -5.41 -0.67
N GLY A 341 4.57 -5.51 -0.06
CA GLY A 341 3.32 -5.85 -0.75
C GLY A 341 2.61 -4.71 -1.50
N TYR A 342 1.74 -5.12 -2.43
CA TYR A 342 0.60 -4.39 -3.00
C TYR A 342 -0.68 -5.04 -2.47
N ARG A 343 -1.81 -4.32 -2.53
CA ARG A 343 -3.15 -4.87 -2.21
C ARG A 343 -3.17 -5.54 -0.82
N GLU A 344 -3.70 -6.77 -0.73
CA GLU A 344 -3.78 -7.52 0.52
C GLU A 344 -2.47 -8.16 0.97
N SER A 345 -1.40 -8.06 0.17
CA SER A 345 -0.05 -8.41 0.63
C SER A 345 0.54 -7.36 1.58
N GLY A 346 -0.21 -6.30 1.89
CA GLY A 346 0.12 -5.31 2.90
C GLY A 346 0.74 -4.04 2.31
N PHE A 347 1.42 -3.27 3.16
CA PHE A 347 1.98 -1.96 2.82
C PHE A 347 3.16 -1.60 3.71
N GLY A 348 3.99 -0.69 3.20
CA GLY A 348 5.34 -0.43 3.70
C GLY A 348 6.38 -1.11 2.82
N ARG A 349 7.66 -0.86 3.10
CA ARG A 349 8.79 -1.57 2.48
C ARG A 349 9.81 -1.90 3.54
N GLU A 350 10.56 -2.97 3.33
CA GLU A 350 11.68 -3.40 4.17
C GLU A 350 12.94 -3.53 3.33
N GLY A 351 14.06 -2.97 3.81
CA GLY A 351 15.28 -2.84 3.02
C GLY A 351 15.31 -1.58 2.15
N GLY A 352 16.51 -1.25 1.67
CA GLY A 352 16.77 -0.05 0.88
C GLY A 352 16.48 1.26 1.62
N ARG A 353 16.60 2.38 0.91
CA ARG A 353 16.22 3.70 1.45
C ARG A 353 14.71 3.78 1.67
N GLU A 354 13.96 3.04 0.86
CA GLU A 354 12.51 2.92 0.89
C GLU A 354 12.02 2.39 2.23
N GLY A 355 12.70 1.39 2.81
CA GLY A 355 12.32 0.85 4.11
C GLY A 355 12.75 1.71 5.30
N LEU A 356 13.73 2.60 5.14
CA LEU A 356 14.18 3.48 6.24
C LEU A 356 13.15 4.54 6.57
N VAL A 357 12.44 5.06 5.56
CA VAL A 357 11.43 6.12 5.76
C VAL A 357 10.25 5.67 6.64
N GLU A 358 10.04 4.35 6.75
CA GLU A 358 9.05 3.74 7.63
C GLU A 358 9.38 3.91 9.12
N TYR A 359 10.66 4.13 9.45
CA TYR A 359 11.22 4.20 10.79
C TYR A 359 11.59 5.61 11.24
N VAL A 360 11.27 6.61 10.42
CA VAL A 360 11.49 8.03 10.75
C VAL A 360 10.23 8.86 10.56
N ARG A 361 10.08 9.91 11.37
CA ARG A 361 9.08 10.95 11.19
C ARG A 361 9.77 12.27 10.88
N ARG A 362 9.16 13.12 10.07
CA ARG A 362 9.67 14.47 9.88
C ARG A 362 9.61 15.24 11.20
N VAL A 363 10.61 16.09 11.39
CA VAL A 363 10.61 17.13 12.42
C VAL A 363 10.70 18.47 11.69
N PRO A 364 9.78 19.41 11.95
CA PRO A 364 9.87 20.74 11.35
C PRO A 364 11.24 21.36 11.65
N ARG A 365 11.89 21.95 10.64
CA ARG A 365 13.12 22.72 10.85
C ARG A 365 12.82 23.83 11.86
N SER A 366 13.64 23.93 12.91
CA SER A 366 13.56 25.02 13.88
C SER A 366 13.63 26.36 13.14
N GLY A 367 12.50 27.07 13.04
CA GLY A 367 12.40 28.33 12.28
C GLY A 367 11.08 28.50 11.52
N PHE A 368 10.40 27.40 11.15
CA PHE A 368 9.03 27.45 10.65
C PHE A 368 8.07 27.35 11.83
N ARG A 369 7.64 28.50 12.36
CA ARG A 369 6.51 28.54 13.30
C ARG A 369 5.23 28.42 12.47
N VAL A 370 4.41 27.42 12.79
CA VAL A 370 2.96 27.49 12.54
C VAL A 370 2.52 28.86 13.06
N SER A 371 2.03 29.73 12.18
CA SER A 371 1.46 31.00 12.62
C SER A 371 0.34 30.66 13.60
N ASP A 372 0.42 31.17 14.83
CA ASP A 372 -0.61 31.04 15.85
C ASP A 372 -1.96 31.50 15.28
N SER A 373 -2.74 30.57 14.72
CA SER A 373 -4.17 30.76 14.58
C SER A 373 -4.73 30.73 16.00
N GLY A 374 -5.17 31.89 16.48
CA GLY A 374 -5.64 32.11 17.85
C GLY A 374 -6.72 31.12 18.33
N PRO A 375 -7.08 31.18 19.62
CA PRO A 375 -7.82 30.13 20.29
C PRO A 375 -9.14 29.80 19.59
N THR A 376 -9.31 28.51 19.29
CA THR A 376 -10.53 27.87 18.82
C THR A 376 -11.69 28.17 19.78
N PRO A 377 -12.84 28.70 19.32
CA PRO A 377 -14.04 28.71 20.13
C PRO A 377 -14.49 27.27 20.38
N THR A 378 -14.30 26.82 21.61
CA THR A 378 -14.89 25.57 22.11
C THR A 378 -16.41 25.69 22.14
N GLY A 379 -17.08 24.80 21.40
CA GLY A 379 -18.42 24.32 21.73
C GLY A 379 -19.59 25.15 21.23
N GLU A 380 -20.03 24.88 20.00
CA GLU A 380 -21.46 24.83 19.71
C GLU A 380 -21.79 23.46 19.13
N THR A 381 -22.52 22.68 19.94
CA THR A 381 -23.07 21.38 19.62
C THR A 381 -23.88 21.45 18.33
N VAL A 382 -23.41 20.78 17.27
CA VAL A 382 -24.21 20.41 16.12
C VAL A 382 -25.36 19.52 16.62
N ARG A 383 -26.58 20.01 16.56
CA ARG A 383 -27.77 19.24 16.95
C ARG A 383 -28.08 18.22 15.86
N HIS A 384 -27.74 16.96 16.11
CA HIS A 384 -28.32 15.84 15.36
C HIS A 384 -29.80 15.71 15.73
N ALA A 385 -30.69 15.80 14.74
CA ALA A 385 -32.09 15.45 14.94
C ALA A 385 -32.21 13.92 15.11
N GLN A 386 -32.74 13.49 16.25
CA GLN A 386 -33.04 12.08 16.50
C GLN A 386 -34.24 11.61 15.65
N PRO A 387 -34.28 10.33 15.22
CA PRO A 387 -35.40 9.80 14.45
C PRO A 387 -36.54 9.39 15.38
N GLY A 388 -37.72 9.97 15.16
CA GLY A 388 -38.98 9.49 15.71
C GLY A 388 -39.66 10.45 16.67
N THR A 389 -40.45 11.37 16.13
CA THR A 389 -41.72 11.81 16.71
C THR A 389 -42.54 12.53 15.63
N GLN A 390 -43.86 12.40 15.71
CA GLN A 390 -44.92 12.76 14.76
C GLN A 390 -44.79 14.13 14.06
N PRO A 391 -45.47 14.34 12.90
CA PRO A 391 -45.31 15.54 12.10
C PRO A 391 -45.88 16.75 12.84
N ALA A 392 -44.98 17.55 13.43
CA ALA A 392 -45.32 18.82 14.03
C ALA A 392 -45.57 19.87 12.93
N GLU A 393 -46.64 20.62 13.12
CA GLU A 393 -47.21 21.63 12.25
C GLU A 393 -46.17 22.65 11.73
N ARG A 394 -46.44 23.17 10.52
CA ARG A 394 -45.68 24.24 9.86
C ARG A 394 -45.69 25.52 10.70
N GLY A 395 -44.77 25.61 11.66
CA GLY A 395 -44.39 26.86 12.30
C GLY A 395 -43.48 27.65 11.36
N THR A 396 -44.02 28.70 10.76
CA THR A 396 -43.29 29.73 10.01
C THR A 396 -42.25 30.40 10.92
N ARG A 397 -41.00 29.92 10.89
CA ARG A 397 -39.85 30.76 11.19
C ARG A 397 -39.40 31.36 9.87
N ASN A 398 -39.31 32.69 9.84
CA ASN A 398 -38.85 33.47 8.69
C ASN A 398 -37.44 33.01 8.29
N ALA A 399 -37.35 32.07 7.35
CA ALA A 399 -36.14 31.86 6.57
C ALA A 399 -36.06 33.04 5.61
N GLU A 400 -34.92 33.74 5.58
CA GLU A 400 -34.68 34.73 4.53
C GLU A 400 -34.91 34.06 3.16
N PRO A 401 -35.59 34.74 2.22
CA PRO A 401 -35.74 34.19 0.88
C PRO A 401 -34.35 33.89 0.32
N GLY A 402 -34.12 32.65 -0.11
CA GLY A 402 -32.91 32.29 -0.86
C GLY A 402 -32.72 33.20 -2.07
N PRO A 403 -31.51 33.24 -2.66
CA PRO A 403 -31.24 34.11 -3.80
C PRO A 403 -32.30 33.90 -4.91
N PRO A 404 -32.70 34.96 -5.64
CA PRO A 404 -33.78 34.91 -6.63
C PRO A 404 -33.48 34.02 -7.85
N ILE A 405 -32.24 33.52 -7.95
CA ILE A 405 -31.74 32.65 -9.02
C ILE A 405 -31.22 31.38 -8.35
N ASP A 406 -31.62 30.22 -8.87
CA ASP A 406 -31.07 28.92 -8.47
C ASP A 406 -29.57 28.89 -8.80
N ARG A 407 -28.75 28.78 -7.75
CA ARG A 407 -27.30 28.73 -7.82
C ARG A 407 -26.76 27.42 -7.25
N THR A 408 -27.55 26.36 -7.24
CA THR A 408 -27.19 25.08 -6.62
C THR A 408 -26.18 24.32 -7.50
N PRO A 409 -24.88 24.25 -7.11
CA PRO A 409 -23.91 23.45 -7.82
C PRO A 409 -24.19 21.97 -7.61
N LYS A 410 -23.76 21.20 -8.60
CA LYS A 410 -23.88 19.73 -8.63
C LYS A 410 -22.63 19.07 -8.04
N LEU A 411 -22.50 17.76 -8.18
CA LEU A 411 -21.24 17.03 -8.03
C LEU A 411 -20.44 17.12 -9.34
N TYR A 412 -19.15 16.75 -9.33
CA TYR A 412 -18.34 16.62 -10.55
C TYR A 412 -17.83 15.18 -10.67
N ILE A 413 -18.39 14.40 -11.59
CA ILE A 413 -18.11 12.97 -11.70
C ILE A 413 -17.91 12.62 -13.17
N GLY A 414 -16.78 12.00 -13.50
CA GLY A 414 -16.48 11.57 -14.86
C GLY A 414 -16.44 12.73 -15.86
N GLY A 415 -15.78 13.83 -15.50
CA GLY A 415 -15.59 14.98 -16.39
C GLY A 415 -16.84 15.83 -16.63
N LYS A 416 -17.91 15.65 -15.83
CA LYS A 416 -19.15 16.41 -15.99
C LYS A 416 -19.84 16.67 -14.65
N GLN A 417 -20.69 17.70 -14.64
CA GLN A 417 -21.54 17.96 -13.50
C GLN A 417 -22.69 16.93 -13.39
N ALA A 418 -22.88 16.33 -12.22
CA ALA A 418 -23.88 15.29 -11.96
C ALA A 418 -24.73 15.63 -10.74
N ARG A 419 -26.07 15.54 -10.85
CA ARG A 419 -26.98 15.77 -9.71
C ARG A 419 -26.69 14.71 -8.62
N PRO A 420 -26.75 15.08 -7.33
CA PRO A 420 -26.66 14.09 -6.27
C PRO A 420 -27.79 13.08 -6.42
N ASP A 421 -27.49 11.80 -6.27
CA ASP A 421 -28.48 10.72 -6.41
C ASP A 421 -29.64 10.86 -5.41
N SER A 422 -29.34 11.39 -4.22
CA SER A 422 -30.33 11.66 -3.18
C SER A 422 -31.34 12.75 -3.55
N GLY A 423 -30.98 13.64 -4.48
CA GLY A 423 -31.72 14.87 -4.79
C GLY A 423 -31.62 15.97 -3.72
N TYR A 424 -30.90 15.74 -2.62
CA TYR A 424 -30.75 16.72 -1.55
C TYR A 424 -29.63 17.72 -1.84
N SER A 425 -29.80 18.93 -1.30
CA SER A 425 -28.79 19.98 -1.21
C SER A 425 -28.70 20.47 0.23
N ARG A 426 -27.52 21.00 0.60
CA ARG A 426 -27.29 21.70 1.87
C ARG A 426 -27.06 23.18 1.65
N LEU A 427 -27.54 24.00 2.57
CA LEU A 427 -27.27 25.44 2.55
C LEU A 427 -25.81 25.71 2.91
N VAL A 428 -25.23 26.70 2.24
CA VAL A 428 -23.92 27.27 2.56
C VAL A 428 -24.12 28.71 3.01
N SER A 429 -23.63 29.03 4.20
CA SER A 429 -23.75 30.35 4.81
C SER A 429 -22.39 30.98 5.10
N THR A 430 -22.36 32.30 5.09
CA THR A 430 -21.24 33.10 5.61
C THR A 430 -21.10 32.95 7.13
N PRO A 431 -19.99 33.42 7.74
CA PRO A 431 -19.84 33.48 9.19
C PRO A 431 -20.91 34.33 9.91
N SER A 432 -21.52 35.31 9.23
CA SER A 432 -22.62 36.10 9.78
C SER A 432 -24.00 35.42 9.70
N GLY A 433 -24.06 34.20 9.13
CA GLY A 433 -25.27 33.40 8.97
C GLY A 433 -26.03 33.64 7.66
N GLN A 434 -25.63 34.62 6.86
CA GLN A 434 -26.25 34.89 5.56
C GLN A 434 -26.03 33.71 4.60
N VAL A 435 -27.11 33.19 4.01
CA VAL A 435 -27.05 32.12 3.01
C VAL A 435 -26.49 32.68 1.69
N ILE A 436 -25.48 32.03 1.13
CA ILE A 436 -24.78 32.46 -0.09
C ILE A 436 -24.92 31.48 -1.25
N GLY A 437 -25.41 30.27 -0.98
CA GLY A 437 -25.70 29.26 -1.97
C GLY A 437 -26.16 27.96 -1.34
N GLU A 438 -26.35 26.95 -2.18
CA GLU A 438 -26.55 25.57 -1.76
C GLU A 438 -25.47 24.70 -2.39
N VAL A 439 -25.36 23.44 -1.99
CA VAL A 439 -24.51 22.45 -2.69
C VAL A 439 -25.14 21.07 -2.61
N GLY A 440 -24.99 20.27 -3.67
CA GLY A 440 -25.51 18.89 -3.68
C GLY A 440 -24.95 18.04 -2.54
N GLU A 441 -25.79 17.20 -1.95
CA GLU A 441 -25.41 16.30 -0.86
C GLU A 441 -25.26 14.86 -1.38
N GLY A 442 -24.00 14.50 -1.62
CA GLY A 442 -23.61 13.19 -2.14
C GLY A 442 -23.88 12.06 -1.15
N ASN A 443 -24.14 10.87 -1.69
CA ASN A 443 -24.40 9.66 -0.92
C ASN A 443 -23.47 8.50 -1.36
N ARG A 444 -23.71 7.29 -0.82
CA ARG A 444 -22.95 6.08 -1.18
C ARG A 444 -23.00 5.74 -2.68
N LYS A 445 -24.11 6.02 -3.37
CA LYS A 445 -24.24 5.78 -4.81
C LYS A 445 -23.44 6.80 -5.62
N ASP A 446 -23.38 8.06 -5.19
CA ASP A 446 -22.52 9.06 -5.83
C ASP A 446 -21.03 8.69 -5.70
N ILE A 447 -20.61 8.17 -4.53
CA ILE A 447 -19.25 7.62 -4.35
C ILE A 447 -19.00 6.44 -5.30
N ARG A 448 -19.95 5.50 -5.43
CA ARG A 448 -19.83 4.39 -6.38
C ARG A 448 -19.63 4.89 -7.81
N ASN A 449 -20.47 5.83 -8.26
CA ASN A 449 -20.37 6.40 -9.61
C ASN A 449 -19.02 7.12 -9.82
N ALA A 450 -18.51 7.80 -8.79
CA ALA A 450 -17.21 8.45 -8.82
C ALA A 450 -16.04 7.46 -8.88
N VAL A 451 -16.11 6.36 -8.12
CA VAL A 451 -15.11 5.28 -8.17
C VAL A 451 -15.14 4.56 -9.51
N GLU A 452 -16.32 4.27 -10.07
CA GLU A 452 -16.46 3.69 -11.42
C GLU A 452 -15.78 4.59 -12.47
N ALA A 453 -16.01 5.91 -12.41
CA ALA A 453 -15.35 6.87 -13.29
C ALA A 453 -13.82 6.92 -13.07
N ALA A 454 -13.38 6.94 -11.82
CA ALA A 454 -11.96 6.95 -11.47
C ALA A 454 -11.23 5.68 -11.94
N ARG A 455 -11.85 4.51 -11.78
CA ARG A 455 -11.28 3.23 -12.22
C ARG A 455 -11.25 3.13 -13.75
N ALA A 456 -12.30 3.60 -14.43
CA ALA A 456 -12.33 3.64 -15.90
C ALA A 456 -11.23 4.54 -16.49
N ALA A 457 -10.86 5.61 -15.80
CA ALA A 457 -9.80 6.54 -16.21
C ALA A 457 -8.39 6.08 -15.82
N LEU A 458 -8.25 5.20 -14.82
CA LEU A 458 -6.94 4.89 -14.23
C LEU A 458 -5.96 4.31 -15.23
N ALA A 459 -6.37 3.33 -16.04
CA ALA A 459 -5.46 2.64 -16.95
C ALA A 459 -4.84 3.60 -17.98
N SER A 460 -5.64 4.50 -18.56
CA SER A 460 -5.14 5.50 -19.52
C SER A 460 -4.34 6.60 -18.83
N TRP A 461 -4.79 7.09 -17.67
CA TRP A 461 -4.11 8.15 -16.93
C TRP A 461 -2.76 7.70 -16.36
N ALA A 462 -2.68 6.54 -15.73
CA ALA A 462 -1.43 5.98 -15.20
C ALA A 462 -0.40 5.71 -16.31
N ALA A 463 -0.85 5.40 -17.54
CA ALA A 463 0.00 5.19 -18.70
C ALA A 463 0.46 6.49 -19.38
N THR A 464 -0.09 7.66 -19.01
CA THR A 464 0.40 8.94 -19.53
C THR A 464 1.85 9.18 -19.12
N THR A 465 2.58 9.93 -19.94
CA THR A 465 3.93 10.38 -19.56
C THR A 465 3.85 11.43 -18.46
N GLY A 466 4.90 11.52 -17.62
CA GLY A 466 5.00 12.60 -16.63
C GLY A 466 4.86 13.98 -17.25
N TYR A 467 5.46 14.19 -18.43
CA TYR A 467 5.34 15.42 -19.21
C TYR A 467 3.88 15.79 -19.52
N ASN A 468 3.08 14.84 -20.02
CA ASN A 468 1.67 15.12 -20.33
C ASN A 468 0.86 15.43 -19.07
N ARG A 469 1.16 14.77 -17.93
CA ARG A 469 0.54 15.12 -16.65
C ARG A 469 0.95 16.51 -16.16
N ALA A 470 2.22 16.89 -16.35
CA ALA A 470 2.71 18.22 -16.03
C ALA A 470 1.91 19.29 -16.79
N GLN A 471 1.75 19.12 -18.11
CA GLN A 471 0.99 20.06 -18.94
C GLN A 471 -0.46 20.24 -18.46
N ILE A 472 -1.15 19.15 -18.11
CA ILE A 472 -2.51 19.24 -17.56
C ILE A 472 -2.51 20.02 -16.24
N LEU A 473 -1.55 19.79 -15.34
CA LEU A 473 -1.46 20.52 -14.07
C LEU A 473 -1.09 22.00 -14.27
N ASP A 474 -0.23 22.31 -15.24
CA ASP A 474 0.10 23.68 -15.64
C ASP A 474 -1.16 24.41 -16.14
N TYR A 475 -1.96 23.78 -17.00
CA TYR A 475 -3.23 24.36 -17.46
C TYR A 475 -4.21 24.60 -16.31
N VAL A 476 -4.30 23.67 -15.34
CA VAL A 476 -5.13 23.87 -14.14
C VAL A 476 -4.63 25.08 -13.33
N ALA A 477 -3.32 25.24 -13.18
CA ALA A 477 -2.73 26.39 -12.49
C ALA A 477 -2.99 27.71 -13.22
N GLU A 478 -2.77 27.75 -14.53
CA GLU A 478 -2.99 28.92 -15.39
C GLU A 478 -4.46 29.34 -15.42
N ASN A 479 -5.38 28.39 -15.56
CA ASN A 479 -6.82 28.65 -15.56
C ASN A 479 -7.34 29.06 -14.17
N LEU A 480 -6.74 28.54 -13.09
CA LEU A 480 -7.02 29.03 -11.73
C LEU A 480 -6.50 30.46 -11.56
N ALA A 481 -5.29 30.76 -12.04
CA ALA A 481 -4.69 32.10 -12.00
C ALA A 481 -5.53 33.13 -12.76
N ALA A 482 -6.05 32.76 -13.94
CA ALA A 482 -6.95 33.60 -14.73
C ALA A 482 -8.25 33.97 -13.98
N ARG A 483 -8.65 33.16 -13.00
CA ARG A 483 -9.85 33.35 -12.16
C ARG A 483 -9.51 33.70 -10.71
N ALA A 484 -8.27 34.06 -10.40
CA ALA A 484 -7.79 34.18 -9.01
C ALA A 484 -8.65 35.12 -8.14
N THR A 485 -8.99 36.30 -8.65
CA THR A 485 -9.84 37.28 -7.94
C THR A 485 -11.25 36.73 -7.64
N GLU A 486 -11.82 35.91 -8.53
CA GLU A 486 -13.11 35.27 -8.33
C GLU A 486 -13.05 34.28 -7.15
N PHE A 487 -12.03 33.42 -7.15
CA PHE A 487 -11.80 32.47 -6.07
C PHE A 487 -11.52 33.16 -4.74
N ALA A 488 -10.69 34.20 -4.72
CA ALA A 488 -10.40 34.97 -3.50
C ALA A 488 -11.68 35.60 -2.92
N THR A 489 -12.53 36.17 -3.78
CA THR A 489 -13.83 36.72 -3.37
C THR A 489 -14.74 35.64 -2.79
N ARG A 490 -14.82 34.48 -3.44
CA ARG A 490 -15.61 33.34 -2.96
C ARG A 490 -15.14 32.85 -1.59
N LEU A 491 -13.83 32.69 -1.44
CA LEU A 491 -13.20 32.26 -0.19
C LEU A 491 -13.48 33.26 0.93
N ALA A 492 -13.21 34.55 0.72
CA ALA A 492 -13.49 35.60 1.69
C ALA A 492 -14.97 35.61 2.10
N GLN A 493 -15.90 35.39 1.15
CA GLN A 493 -17.33 35.31 1.44
C GLN A 493 -17.69 34.12 2.33
N MET A 494 -17.14 32.93 2.06
CA MET A 494 -17.44 31.70 2.82
C MET A 494 -16.78 31.67 4.19
N THR A 495 -15.54 32.13 4.30
CA THR A 495 -14.71 31.95 5.49
C THR A 495 -14.64 33.20 6.36
N GLY A 496 -14.88 34.39 5.79
CA GLY A 496 -14.59 35.67 6.42
C GLY A 496 -13.10 35.98 6.54
N ALA A 497 -12.22 35.19 5.91
CA ALA A 497 -10.79 35.38 5.97
C ALA A 497 -10.34 36.64 5.23
N VAL A 498 -9.43 37.39 5.84
CA VAL A 498 -8.87 38.63 5.30
C VAL A 498 -7.77 38.34 4.27
N ASP A 499 -7.15 37.16 4.32
CA ASP A 499 -6.02 36.72 3.49
C ASP A 499 -6.42 35.72 2.39
N ALA A 500 -7.68 35.76 1.94
CA ALA A 500 -8.19 34.82 0.93
C ALA A 500 -7.39 34.82 -0.39
N GLU A 501 -6.80 35.96 -0.78
CA GLU A 501 -5.92 36.07 -1.95
C GLU A 501 -4.65 35.20 -1.80
N ASN A 502 -4.06 35.17 -0.61
CA ASN A 502 -2.88 34.36 -0.31
C ASN A 502 -3.17 32.86 -0.39
N GLU A 503 -4.38 32.41 0.01
CA GLU A 503 -4.78 31.02 -0.17
C GLU A 503 -4.82 30.62 -1.66
N VAL A 504 -5.33 31.51 -2.52
CA VAL A 504 -5.37 31.28 -3.97
C VAL A 504 -3.96 31.25 -4.57
N GLU A 505 -3.11 32.22 -4.20
CA GLU A 505 -1.73 32.30 -4.68
C GLU A 505 -0.94 31.03 -4.32
N LEU A 506 -1.01 30.58 -3.07
CA LEU A 506 -0.39 29.33 -2.63
C LEU A 506 -0.97 28.10 -3.32
N SER A 507 -2.26 28.12 -3.68
CA SER A 507 -2.89 27.01 -4.43
C SER A 507 -2.34 26.93 -5.85
N ILE A 508 -2.15 28.07 -6.52
CA ILE A 508 -1.54 28.16 -7.85
C ILE A 508 -0.08 27.70 -7.79
N GLU A 509 0.70 28.19 -6.83
CA GLU A 509 2.09 27.77 -6.62
C GLU A 509 2.20 26.25 -6.38
N ARG A 510 1.29 25.70 -5.58
CA ARG A 510 1.24 24.25 -5.30
C ARG A 510 0.97 23.45 -6.56
N LEU A 511 0.05 23.88 -7.43
CA LEU A 511 -0.22 23.22 -8.72
C LEU A 511 1.00 23.25 -9.63
N PHE A 512 1.66 24.40 -9.80
CA PHE A 512 2.90 24.49 -10.58
C PHE A 512 4.01 23.62 -9.99
N THR A 513 4.11 23.54 -8.67
CA THR A 513 5.06 22.64 -8.00
C THR A 513 4.74 21.18 -8.32
N CYS A 514 3.47 20.76 -8.27
CA CYS A 514 3.07 19.40 -8.62
C CYS A 514 3.30 19.10 -10.11
N ALA A 515 3.03 20.06 -11.00
CA ALA A 515 3.35 19.97 -12.41
C ALA A 515 4.86 19.75 -12.62
N ALA A 516 5.69 20.52 -11.93
CA ALA A 516 7.14 20.39 -11.99
C ALA A 516 7.63 19.01 -11.55
N TYR A 517 7.02 18.40 -10.54
CA TYR A 517 7.39 17.06 -10.06
C TYR A 517 6.84 15.90 -10.89
N ALA A 518 5.82 16.13 -11.73
CA ALA A 518 5.11 15.06 -12.46
C ALA A 518 6.04 14.19 -13.34
N ASP A 519 7.17 14.74 -13.80
CA ASP A 519 8.21 14.07 -14.58
C ASP A 519 9.61 14.11 -13.94
N LYS A 520 9.75 14.57 -12.70
CA LYS A 520 11.04 14.71 -11.98
C LYS A 520 11.14 13.87 -10.71
N PHE A 521 10.10 13.11 -10.38
CA PHE A 521 10.12 12.17 -9.26
C PHE A 521 10.60 10.79 -9.72
N GLU A 522 11.92 10.62 -9.75
CA GLU A 522 12.58 9.45 -10.33
C GLU A 522 12.78 8.31 -9.33
N GLY A 523 12.91 7.09 -9.88
CA GLY A 523 13.27 5.89 -9.15
C GLY A 523 14.76 5.81 -8.83
N GLN A 524 15.15 4.72 -8.15
CA GLN A 524 16.56 4.43 -7.85
C GLN A 524 17.02 3.16 -8.57
N VAL A 525 18.32 3.06 -8.82
CA VAL A 525 18.97 1.82 -9.27
C VAL A 525 19.82 1.29 -8.14
N HIS A 526 19.41 0.14 -7.61
CA HIS A 526 20.16 -0.58 -6.59
C HIS A 526 21.13 -1.54 -7.28
N VAL A 527 22.38 -1.61 -6.77
CA VAL A 527 23.41 -2.53 -7.26
C VAL A 527 23.83 -3.48 -6.13
N PRO A 528 23.05 -4.55 -5.89
CA PRO A 528 23.38 -5.61 -4.94
C PRO A 528 24.73 -6.29 -5.22
N PRO A 529 25.35 -6.97 -4.24
CA PRO A 529 26.61 -7.70 -4.42
C PRO A 529 26.42 -9.05 -5.15
N MET A 530 25.60 -9.06 -6.19
CA MET A 530 25.32 -10.20 -7.06
C MET A 530 25.12 -9.71 -8.49
N ARG A 531 25.19 -10.63 -9.47
CA ARG A 531 25.01 -10.26 -10.88
C ARG A 531 23.59 -9.78 -11.13
N GLY A 532 23.44 -8.49 -11.41
CA GLY A 532 22.15 -7.87 -11.69
C GLY A 532 22.05 -6.47 -11.10
N ALA A 533 20.90 -5.84 -11.33
CA ALA A 533 20.50 -4.59 -10.69
C ALA A 533 19.01 -4.68 -10.34
N ALA A 534 18.59 -3.94 -9.32
CA ALA A 534 17.18 -3.78 -8.98
C ALA A 534 16.75 -2.34 -9.25
N LEU A 535 15.81 -2.17 -10.20
CA LEU A 535 15.22 -0.88 -10.54
C LEU A 535 14.05 -0.61 -9.60
N ALA A 536 14.20 0.34 -8.68
CA ALA A 536 13.15 0.82 -7.80
C ALA A 536 12.25 1.81 -8.55
N VAL A 537 11.21 1.31 -9.19
CA VAL A 537 10.31 2.08 -10.06
C VAL A 537 9.14 2.65 -9.24
N PRO A 538 8.96 3.99 -9.21
CA PRO A 538 7.75 4.62 -8.69
C PRO A 538 6.55 4.29 -9.57
N GLU A 539 5.48 3.83 -8.94
CA GLU A 539 4.19 3.60 -9.58
C GLU A 539 3.07 4.36 -8.86
N PRO A 540 2.02 4.78 -9.57
CA PRO A 540 0.80 5.22 -8.92
C PRO A 540 0.25 4.13 -8.00
N ILE A 541 -0.42 4.54 -6.93
CA ILE A 541 -1.17 3.65 -6.05
C ILE A 541 -2.41 3.12 -6.78
N GLY A 542 -3.15 4.02 -7.45
CA GLY A 542 -4.35 3.67 -8.20
C GLY A 542 -5.49 4.67 -8.00
N VAL A 543 -6.67 4.19 -7.62
CA VAL A 543 -7.85 4.99 -7.26
C VAL A 543 -7.75 5.43 -5.81
N MET A 544 -7.74 6.74 -5.59
CA MET A 544 -7.55 7.36 -4.28
C MET A 544 -8.84 7.98 -3.76
N GLY A 545 -9.23 7.65 -2.53
CA GLY A 545 -10.22 8.42 -1.78
C GLY A 545 -9.54 9.54 -0.99
N VAL A 546 -10.06 10.77 -1.05
CA VAL A 546 -9.47 11.91 -0.35
C VAL A 546 -10.54 12.66 0.43
N ALA A 547 -10.31 12.89 1.73
CA ALA A 547 -11.17 13.72 2.57
C ALA A 547 -10.39 14.96 3.04
N CYS A 548 -10.77 16.13 2.53
CA CYS A 548 -10.09 17.39 2.78
C CYS A 548 -10.41 17.99 4.17
N PRO A 549 -9.54 18.87 4.69
CA PRO A 549 -9.84 19.66 5.89
C PRO A 549 -11.00 20.65 5.65
N MET A 550 -11.59 21.16 6.73
CA MET A 550 -12.61 22.21 6.69
C MET A 550 -11.98 23.59 6.46
N GLN A 551 -10.81 23.85 7.06
CA GLN A 551 -10.05 25.08 6.83
C GLN A 551 -9.32 25.05 5.49
N ARG A 552 -8.92 26.23 4.99
CA ARG A 552 -8.17 26.41 3.74
C ARG A 552 -8.80 25.60 2.59
N PRO A 553 -10.09 25.80 2.29
CA PRO A 553 -10.87 24.86 1.48
C PRO A 553 -10.37 24.70 0.03
N LEU A 554 -9.67 25.69 -0.53
CA LEU A 554 -9.02 25.58 -1.84
C LEU A 554 -7.62 24.99 -1.71
N LEU A 555 -6.79 25.55 -0.83
CA LEU A 555 -5.39 25.13 -0.71
C LEU A 555 -5.25 23.71 -0.16
N GLY A 556 -6.05 23.33 0.83
CA GLY A 556 -6.09 21.97 1.37
C GLY A 556 -6.57 20.95 0.33
N PHE A 557 -7.51 21.33 -0.54
CA PHE A 557 -7.91 20.50 -1.68
C PHE A 557 -6.75 20.28 -2.64
N VAL A 558 -6.13 21.37 -3.11
CA VAL A 558 -5.05 21.32 -4.10
C VAL A 558 -3.82 20.60 -3.56
N SER A 559 -3.48 20.81 -2.29
CA SER A 559 -2.30 20.21 -1.66
C SER A 559 -2.42 18.69 -1.49
N LEU A 560 -3.64 18.15 -1.43
CA LEU A 560 -3.88 16.71 -1.39
C LEU A 560 -4.06 16.12 -2.80
N VAL A 561 -4.80 16.81 -3.68
CA VAL A 561 -5.12 16.28 -5.02
C VAL A 561 -3.97 16.41 -6.01
N GLY A 562 -3.23 17.53 -5.99
CA GLY A 562 -2.15 17.82 -6.93
C GLY A 562 -1.05 16.74 -6.95
N PRO A 563 -0.47 16.34 -5.80
CA PRO A 563 0.53 15.29 -5.75
C PRO A 563 0.02 13.95 -6.29
N LEU A 564 -1.22 13.56 -5.95
CA LEU A 564 -1.83 12.32 -6.43
C LEU A 564 -1.95 12.29 -7.95
N VAL A 565 -2.51 13.35 -8.53
CA VAL A 565 -2.71 13.47 -9.99
C VAL A 565 -1.38 13.54 -10.72
N SER A 566 -0.40 14.27 -10.18
CA SER A 566 0.96 14.37 -10.77
C SER A 566 1.66 13.02 -10.88
N MET A 567 1.39 12.11 -9.93
CA MET A 567 1.97 10.76 -9.88
C MET A 567 1.15 9.71 -10.64
N GLY A 568 0.10 10.11 -11.36
CA GLY A 568 -0.70 9.22 -12.21
C GLY A 568 -1.85 8.52 -11.51
N ASN A 569 -2.25 8.96 -10.31
CA ASN A 569 -3.43 8.45 -9.62
C ASN A 569 -4.71 9.12 -10.13
N THR A 570 -5.85 8.43 -9.99
CA THR A 570 -7.18 9.03 -10.15
C THR A 570 -7.81 9.22 -8.77
N VAL A 571 -8.62 10.27 -8.59
CA VAL A 571 -9.09 10.68 -7.27
C VAL A 571 -10.60 10.82 -7.17
N VAL A 572 -11.15 10.39 -6.04
CA VAL A 572 -12.49 10.73 -5.56
C VAL A 572 -12.32 11.56 -4.28
N VAL A 573 -12.59 12.85 -4.39
CA VAL A 573 -12.32 13.82 -3.34
C VAL A 573 -13.60 14.36 -2.72
N LEU A 574 -13.61 14.37 -1.38
CA LEU A 574 -14.57 15.05 -0.53
C LEU A 574 -13.96 16.41 -0.17
N PRO A 575 -14.44 17.52 -0.76
CA PRO A 575 -13.90 18.84 -0.45
C PRO A 575 -14.33 19.27 0.96
N SER A 576 -13.89 20.45 1.41
CA SER A 576 -14.33 21.04 2.68
C SER A 576 -15.86 20.99 2.81
N GLU A 577 -16.36 20.26 3.80
CA GLU A 577 -17.81 20.17 4.06
C GLU A 577 -18.39 21.53 4.46
N ARG A 578 -17.59 22.35 5.14
CA ARG A 578 -18.00 23.67 5.63
C ARG A 578 -17.98 24.74 4.55
N HIS A 579 -16.99 24.69 3.65
CA HIS A 579 -16.76 25.71 2.63
C HIS A 579 -16.63 25.10 1.21
N PRO A 580 -17.67 24.37 0.73
CA PRO A 580 -17.55 23.54 -0.47
C PRO A 580 -17.58 24.33 -1.79
N LEU A 581 -18.03 25.59 -1.79
CA LEU A 581 -18.27 26.32 -3.04
C LEU A 581 -16.97 26.65 -3.81
N ALA A 582 -15.82 26.75 -3.14
CA ALA A 582 -14.54 26.90 -3.84
C ALA A 582 -14.23 25.66 -4.70
N ALA A 583 -14.50 24.46 -4.17
CA ALA A 583 -14.34 23.23 -4.94
C ALA A 583 -15.37 23.11 -6.08
N THR A 584 -16.57 23.66 -5.93
CA THR A 584 -17.55 23.68 -7.03
C THR A 584 -17.17 24.68 -8.13
N ASP A 585 -16.55 25.79 -7.77
CA ASP A 585 -16.06 26.78 -8.74
C ASP A 585 -14.87 26.24 -9.56
N LEU A 586 -14.10 25.29 -8.99
CA LEU A 586 -13.04 24.55 -9.70
C LEU A 586 -13.57 23.68 -10.85
N TYR A 587 -14.86 23.30 -10.89
CA TYR A 587 -15.37 22.42 -11.95
C TYR A 587 -15.12 22.98 -13.35
N GLN A 588 -15.26 24.30 -13.51
CA GLN A 588 -14.98 24.97 -14.78
C GLN A 588 -13.48 25.06 -15.05
N VAL A 589 -12.64 25.21 -14.01
CA VAL A 589 -11.17 25.20 -14.18
C VAL A 589 -10.74 23.83 -14.71
N LEU A 590 -11.26 22.74 -14.14
CA LEU A 590 -10.97 21.38 -14.59
C LEU A 590 -11.41 21.13 -16.04
N ASP A 591 -12.61 21.57 -16.40
CA ASP A 591 -13.17 21.46 -17.76
C ASP A 591 -12.34 22.27 -18.78
N THR A 592 -11.93 23.49 -18.41
CA THR A 592 -11.12 24.38 -19.27
C THR A 592 -9.68 23.90 -19.40
N SER A 593 -9.22 23.06 -18.49
CA SER A 593 -7.83 22.55 -18.45
C SER A 593 -7.70 21.16 -19.08
N ASP A 594 -8.75 20.69 -19.76
CA ASP A 594 -8.80 19.38 -20.43
C ASP A 594 -8.44 18.20 -19.49
N VAL A 595 -8.78 18.31 -18.20
CA VAL A 595 -8.56 17.22 -17.25
C VAL A 595 -9.37 16.00 -17.71
N PRO A 596 -8.74 14.83 -17.98
CA PRO A 596 -9.47 13.71 -18.54
C PRO A 596 -10.63 13.25 -17.64
N PRO A 597 -11.78 12.87 -18.22
CA PRO A 597 -12.94 12.41 -17.46
C PRO A 597 -12.58 11.29 -16.48
N GLY A 598 -12.87 11.50 -15.20
CA GLY A 598 -12.62 10.52 -14.14
C GLY A 598 -11.28 10.66 -13.42
N VAL A 599 -10.36 11.50 -13.89
CA VAL A 599 -9.08 11.73 -13.17
C VAL A 599 -9.31 12.44 -11.85
N ILE A 600 -10.17 13.48 -11.84
CA ILE A 600 -10.60 14.18 -10.63
C ILE A 600 -12.13 14.11 -10.54
N ASN A 601 -12.65 13.54 -9.45
CA ASN A 601 -14.09 13.44 -9.16
C ASN A 601 -14.37 14.07 -7.80
N ILE A 602 -15.27 15.05 -7.74
CA ILE A 602 -15.56 15.84 -6.55
C ILE A 602 -16.99 15.51 -6.07
N VAL A 603 -17.10 15.01 -4.85
CA VAL A 603 -18.36 14.66 -4.19
C VAL A 603 -18.51 15.46 -2.90
N THR A 604 -19.37 16.48 -2.91
CA THR A 604 -19.71 17.29 -1.74
C THR A 604 -20.69 16.54 -0.84
N GLY A 605 -20.58 16.71 0.49
CA GLY A 605 -21.46 16.07 1.47
C GLY A 605 -20.77 15.91 2.83
N SER A 606 -21.38 15.13 3.72
CA SER A 606 -20.78 14.84 5.04
C SER A 606 -19.43 14.13 4.90
N ARG A 607 -18.36 14.76 5.40
CA ARG A 607 -17.00 14.20 5.34
C ARG A 607 -16.94 12.85 6.02
N GLU A 608 -17.46 12.74 7.23
CA GLU A 608 -17.34 11.52 8.04
C GLU A 608 -18.17 10.36 7.48
N SER A 609 -19.38 10.64 6.98
CA SER A 609 -20.21 9.60 6.36
C SER A 609 -19.58 9.09 5.06
N LEU A 610 -19.08 9.98 4.21
CA LEU A 610 -18.56 9.61 2.90
C LEU A 610 -17.13 9.06 2.95
N SER A 611 -16.29 9.52 3.89
CA SER A 611 -14.93 8.98 4.08
C SER A 611 -14.97 7.52 4.52
N LYS A 612 -15.91 7.15 5.39
CA LYS A 612 -16.19 5.76 5.73
C LYS A 612 -16.57 4.93 4.50
N VAL A 613 -17.45 5.45 3.64
CA VAL A 613 -17.84 4.76 2.40
C VAL A 613 -16.64 4.52 1.50
N LEU A 614 -15.75 5.51 1.33
CA LEU A 614 -14.51 5.35 0.57
C LEU A 614 -13.58 4.31 1.22
N ALA A 615 -13.47 4.33 2.54
CA ALA A 615 -12.63 3.40 3.29
C ALA A 615 -13.15 1.94 3.24
N GLU A 616 -14.47 1.74 3.18
CA GLU A 616 -15.11 0.43 2.99
C GLU A 616 -15.07 -0.06 1.53
N HIS A 617 -14.79 0.81 0.55
CA HIS A 617 -14.92 0.47 -0.86
C HIS A 617 -13.77 -0.45 -1.32
N ASP A 618 -14.07 -1.62 -1.88
CA ASP A 618 -13.04 -2.57 -2.33
C ASP A 618 -12.26 -2.09 -3.56
N ASP A 619 -12.88 -1.25 -4.38
CA ASP A 619 -12.28 -0.68 -5.58
C ASP A 619 -11.58 0.68 -5.35
N VAL A 620 -11.31 1.03 -4.09
CA VAL A 620 -10.43 2.15 -3.71
C VAL A 620 -9.13 1.58 -3.18
N ASP A 621 -8.00 2.05 -3.69
CA ASP A 621 -6.68 1.47 -3.41
C ASP A 621 -6.00 2.11 -2.18
N ALA A 622 -6.34 3.37 -1.87
CA ALA A 622 -5.92 4.05 -0.65
C ALA A 622 -6.84 5.23 -0.29
N VAL A 623 -6.83 5.61 1.00
CA VAL A 623 -7.59 6.76 1.51
C VAL A 623 -6.68 7.74 2.25
N TRP A 624 -6.73 9.01 1.83
CA TRP A 624 -6.17 10.14 2.55
C TRP A 624 -7.27 10.85 3.33
N TYR A 625 -7.08 11.06 4.62
CA TYR A 625 -8.08 11.66 5.49
C TYR A 625 -7.49 12.75 6.36
N VAL A 626 -8.07 13.94 6.30
CA VAL A 626 -7.73 15.05 7.21
C VAL A 626 -9.00 15.48 7.93
N GLY A 627 -9.03 15.31 9.24
CA GLY A 627 -10.26 15.57 10.00
C GLY A 627 -10.19 15.25 11.48
N THR A 628 -11.28 14.68 12.00
CA THR A 628 -11.45 14.40 13.42
C THR A 628 -10.76 13.11 13.85
N ALA A 629 -10.48 12.97 15.16
CA ALA A 629 -9.93 11.73 15.70
C ALA A 629 -10.88 10.53 15.52
N ASP A 630 -12.19 10.76 15.64
CA ASP A 630 -13.19 9.72 15.40
C ASP A 630 -13.24 9.29 13.93
N GLY A 631 -13.19 10.24 13.00
CA GLY A 631 -13.15 9.92 11.57
C GLY A 631 -11.86 9.22 11.16
N ARG A 632 -10.70 9.60 11.72
CA ARG A 632 -9.44 8.85 11.57
C ARG A 632 -9.64 7.40 12.00
N ARG A 633 -10.19 7.17 13.20
CA ARG A 633 -10.44 5.83 13.74
C ARG A 633 -11.35 5.03 12.82
N GLU A 634 -12.41 5.64 12.31
CA GLU A 634 -13.38 4.98 11.45
C GLU A 634 -12.79 4.62 10.07
N VAL A 635 -12.05 5.54 9.43
CA VAL A 635 -11.37 5.31 8.15
C VAL A 635 -10.34 4.18 8.27
N GLU A 636 -9.53 4.21 9.33
CA GLU A 636 -8.51 3.20 9.58
C GLU A 636 -9.09 1.83 9.95
N ALA A 637 -10.21 1.79 10.68
CA ALA A 637 -10.90 0.54 10.97
C ALA A 637 -11.60 -0.03 9.72
N ALA A 638 -12.23 0.82 8.91
CA ALA A 638 -12.91 0.39 7.69
C ALA A 638 -11.94 -0.08 6.59
N SER A 639 -10.67 0.36 6.62
CA SER A 639 -9.66 -0.02 5.63
C SER A 639 -9.28 -1.50 5.64
N ILE A 640 -9.72 -2.26 6.65
CA ILE A 640 -9.44 -3.69 6.77
C ILE A 640 -10.12 -4.54 5.70
N GLY A 641 -11.00 -4.00 4.83
CA GLY A 641 -11.73 -4.78 3.81
C GLY A 641 -10.82 -5.35 2.71
N ASN A 642 -9.97 -4.50 2.13
CA ASN A 642 -8.98 -4.85 1.11
C ASN A 642 -7.54 -4.48 1.52
N MET A 643 -7.33 -4.16 2.81
CA MET A 643 -6.05 -3.70 3.37
C MET A 643 -5.47 -2.44 2.69
N LYS A 644 -6.32 -1.61 2.09
CA LYS A 644 -5.92 -0.33 1.47
C LYS A 644 -5.10 0.53 2.43
N ARG A 645 -4.15 1.26 1.84
CA ARG A 645 -3.32 2.21 2.60
C ARG A 645 -4.18 3.35 3.13
N THR A 646 -3.87 3.80 4.34
CA THR A 646 -4.48 4.99 4.94
C THR A 646 -3.40 5.98 5.33
N TRP A 647 -3.62 7.25 5.03
CA TRP A 647 -2.76 8.35 5.47
C TRP A 647 -3.65 9.40 6.12
N THR A 648 -3.51 9.56 7.44
CA THR A 648 -4.49 10.28 8.25
C THR A 648 -3.85 11.39 9.08
N HIS A 649 -4.45 12.57 9.04
CA HIS A 649 -4.02 13.74 9.82
C HIS A 649 -5.18 14.30 10.64
N LEU A 650 -4.87 14.81 11.84
CA LEU A 650 -5.84 15.53 12.64
C LEU A 650 -5.85 16.99 12.22
N GLU A 651 -7.06 17.47 11.96
CA GLU A 651 -7.32 18.85 11.62
C GLU A 651 -6.96 19.75 12.82
N GLY A 652 -6.21 20.82 12.55
CA GLY A 652 -5.67 21.72 13.59
C GLY A 652 -4.34 21.26 14.21
N GLU A 653 -3.95 19.99 14.06
CA GLU A 653 -2.62 19.51 14.49
C GLU A 653 -1.60 19.48 13.36
N THR A 654 -2.04 19.20 12.14
CA THR A 654 -1.19 19.20 10.94
C THR A 654 -1.76 20.13 9.89
N ALA A 655 -1.00 21.15 9.51
CA ALA A 655 -1.24 21.95 8.32
C ALA A 655 -0.78 21.15 7.09
N VAL A 656 -1.67 20.37 6.50
CA VAL A 656 -1.35 19.47 5.37
C VAL A 656 -0.88 20.24 4.13
N GLU A 657 -1.28 21.50 4.01
CA GLU A 657 -0.86 22.45 3.00
C GLU A 657 0.60 22.91 3.15
N GLU A 658 1.16 22.81 4.35
CA GLU A 658 2.56 23.13 4.64
C GLU A 658 3.48 21.91 4.54
N LEU A 659 2.92 20.72 4.30
CA LEU A 659 3.73 19.51 4.14
C LEU A 659 4.67 19.66 2.93
N PRO A 660 5.94 19.23 3.07
CA PRO A 660 6.87 19.19 1.96
C PRO A 660 6.33 18.33 0.81
N THR A 661 6.45 18.83 -0.43
CA THR A 661 5.92 18.13 -1.60
C THR A 661 6.50 16.72 -1.73
N ASP A 662 7.79 16.54 -1.45
CA ASP A 662 8.46 15.23 -1.55
C ASP A 662 7.84 14.17 -0.61
N GLU A 663 7.32 14.58 0.55
CA GLU A 663 6.61 13.68 1.46
C GLU A 663 5.25 13.28 0.91
N THR A 664 4.47 14.24 0.42
CA THR A 664 3.17 13.95 -0.20
C THR A 664 3.32 13.08 -1.45
N LEU A 665 4.35 13.29 -2.27
CA LEU A 665 4.65 12.48 -3.45
C LEU A 665 5.04 11.04 -3.08
N ARG A 666 5.86 10.84 -2.02
CA ARG A 666 6.15 9.49 -1.50
C ARG A 666 4.88 8.77 -1.04
N GLN A 667 3.92 9.49 -0.46
CA GLN A 667 2.63 8.91 -0.07
C GLN A 667 1.71 8.66 -1.27
N ALA A 668 1.95 9.29 -2.43
CA ALA A 668 1.17 9.17 -3.65
C ALA A 668 1.62 8.02 -4.58
N ILE A 669 2.74 7.38 -4.25
CA ILE A 669 3.33 6.30 -5.05
C ILE A 669 3.51 5.04 -4.21
N GLN A 670 3.78 3.94 -4.90
CA GLN A 670 4.34 2.71 -4.36
C GLN A 670 5.57 2.33 -5.19
N ILE A 671 6.53 1.65 -4.57
CA ILE A 671 7.77 1.24 -5.24
C ILE A 671 7.66 -0.22 -5.67
N LYS A 672 7.94 -0.48 -6.95
CA LYS A 672 8.18 -1.82 -7.51
C LYS A 672 9.67 -1.99 -7.78
N ASN A 673 10.27 -3.03 -7.22
CA ASN A 673 11.65 -3.39 -7.53
C ASN A 673 11.69 -4.42 -8.67
N ILE A 674 12.19 -4.02 -9.83
CA ILE A 674 12.37 -4.90 -11.00
C ILE A 674 13.84 -5.33 -11.06
N TRP A 675 14.11 -6.60 -10.79
CA TRP A 675 15.44 -7.18 -10.85
C TRP A 675 15.74 -7.65 -12.27
N ILE A 676 16.84 -7.15 -12.82
CA ILE A 676 17.27 -7.43 -14.19
C ILE A 676 18.68 -7.99 -14.23
N PRO A 677 18.99 -8.87 -15.20
CA PRO A 677 20.37 -9.18 -15.55
C PRO A 677 21.11 -7.90 -15.94
N TRP A 678 22.28 -7.67 -15.33
CA TRP A 678 23.12 -6.52 -15.60
C TRP A 678 24.60 -6.94 -15.55
N GLY A 679 25.36 -6.62 -16.59
CA GLY A 679 26.79 -6.94 -16.71
C GLY A 679 27.64 -5.76 -16.26
N ALA A 680 27.65 -5.46 -14.97
CA ALA A 680 28.57 -4.48 -14.37
C ALA A 680 29.91 -5.14 -14.00
#